data_AF-A0A3S1I326-F1
#
_entry.id   AF-A0A3S1I326-F1
#
_cell.length_a   1.000
_cell.length_b   1.000
_cell.length_c   1.000
_cell.angle_alpha   90.00
_cell.angle_beta   90.00
_cell.angle_gamma   90.00
#
_symmetry.space_group_name_H-M   'P 1'
#
loop_
_entity.id
_entity.type
_entity.pdbx_description
1 polymer ?
#
loop_
_entity_poly.entity_id
_entity_poly.type
_entity_poly.pdbx_seq_one_letter_code
_entity_poly.pdbx_strand_id
1 'polypeptide(L)'
;MPWNCEHIMGPKQVCRGAVFLTLCLAVTLASLDTESPKTDHELLVVTIATEENDGFRQFMKSAKKYGFDVKVFGMGLEWQGGTMESIGGGHKINILKEGLKPYKDRKDLILMFVDSYDVIITESKETLLEKFYKFNARVLFAAENTCWPDRSLADKYPGVKESEKRYLNSGGFIGFAQEVYEMVTYQPIKNDEDDQLFYTQIFLNRGLRHEWGMKLDTRAEIFQNLNHALGEIMIKYKGSHSFMYNVKTGTTPIVIHGNGPIKAEFFRLANYLADGWTATAGCQACKEDLLDLVSLKESDYPVVLIASFIEYPTPFIREFFEQLAGLNYPKSRIQIYIHNSVALHTAAVEKFVSEHEAEYMRVVVTAPERRVSERVARDWTVEECIRTNCNYLLMLDSIVQVTNPDLLTGLIKQNRSIIAPMLKRPGKLWSNFWGALNFDGFYARSEDYMDIAEYNKLGLWNVPHLSNALLIQGHRLPALKGAHSASLTVDPDMSFCQVARKKMVFMYVDNQVYWGHLVNAESFETNHLNNELFNIFQNPLDWKRRYIHKDYEKSLEEGAVIEQPCQDVYWFPIVSDTFCDEFVAEFENYGQWSGGTNHDPRLAGAYENVPTVDIHMNQVGLEQQWLKFLEVYVRPLQESVFTGYFHNPPQAIMNFIVRYKPEEQPYLRPHHDASTYTINIALNRPGIDFEGGGCRFVRYNCSITSPRKGWMFMHPGRLTHFHEGLRTTAGTRYIMISFVDP
;
A
#
# COMPACT_ATOMS: atom_id res chain seq x y z
N MET A 1 -39.69 -13.86 -8.03
CA MET A 1 -40.82 -14.75 -8.39
C MET A 1 -40.57 -15.26 -9.81
N PRO A 2 -40.82 -16.55 -10.13
CA PRO A 2 -40.52 -17.14 -11.44
C PRO A 2 -41.77 -17.53 -12.27
N TRP A 3 -41.54 -18.03 -13.48
CA TRP A 3 -42.54 -18.55 -14.46
C TRP A 3 -43.41 -17.46 -15.13
N ASN A 4 -43.87 -17.57 -16.39
CA ASN A 4 -44.10 -18.75 -17.23
C ASN A 4 -43.85 -18.49 -18.74
N CYS A 5 -43.77 -19.58 -19.53
CA CYS A 5 -43.94 -19.58 -21.00
C CYS A 5 -45.14 -20.47 -21.34
N GLU A 6 -45.87 -20.21 -22.45
CA GLU A 6 -46.56 -21.28 -23.19
C GLU A 6 -46.98 -20.89 -24.63
N HIS A 7 -47.34 -21.89 -25.44
CA HIS A 7 -47.63 -21.79 -26.88
C HIS A 7 -49.13 -21.71 -27.22
N ILE A 8 -49.47 -21.09 -28.37
CA ILE A 8 -50.67 -21.44 -29.17
C ILE A 8 -50.28 -21.54 -30.67
N MET A 9 -50.98 -22.38 -31.42
CA MET A 9 -50.70 -22.75 -32.82
C MET A 9 -51.46 -21.91 -33.88
N GLY A 10 -51.11 -22.04 -35.17
CA GLY A 10 -51.80 -21.41 -36.32
C GLY A 10 -53.14 -22.07 -36.71
N PRO A 11 -53.74 -21.76 -37.90
CA PRO A 11 -53.23 -22.38 -39.14
C PRO A 11 -53.46 -21.67 -40.51
N LYS A 12 -52.67 -22.10 -41.50
CA LYS A 12 -52.91 -22.27 -42.97
C LYS A 12 -53.97 -21.43 -43.73
N GLN A 13 -53.53 -20.75 -44.80
CA GLN A 13 -54.05 -20.81 -46.20
C GLN A 13 -53.20 -19.87 -47.11
N VAL A 14 -53.08 -20.00 -48.44
CA VAL A 14 -53.24 -21.13 -49.40
C VAL A 14 -52.41 -20.82 -50.69
N CYS A 15 -52.21 -21.78 -51.60
CA CYS A 15 -51.31 -21.63 -52.77
C CYS A 15 -52.01 -21.27 -54.11
N ARG A 16 -51.32 -20.49 -54.96
CA ARG A 16 -51.32 -20.56 -56.44
C ARG A 16 -49.94 -20.14 -56.98
N GLY A 17 -49.53 -20.62 -58.14
CA GLY A 17 -48.24 -20.30 -58.77
C GLY A 17 -48.23 -20.50 -60.29
N ALA A 18 -47.12 -20.16 -60.95
CA ALA A 18 -46.94 -20.31 -62.41
C ALA A 18 -45.46 -20.55 -62.79
N VAL A 19 -45.26 -21.37 -63.84
CA VAL A 19 -44.00 -21.59 -64.60
C VAL A 19 -43.87 -20.53 -65.71
N PHE A 20 -42.73 -20.20 -66.33
CA PHE A 20 -41.41 -20.86 -66.50
C PHE A 20 -40.25 -19.88 -66.13
N LEU A 21 -38.93 -20.10 -66.30
CA LEU A 21 -38.12 -21.08 -67.07
C LEU A 21 -36.75 -21.30 -66.37
N THR A 22 -35.97 -22.31 -66.79
CA THR A 22 -34.55 -22.49 -66.40
C THR A 22 -33.61 -22.02 -67.53
N LEU A 23 -32.58 -21.22 -67.20
CA LEU A 23 -31.47 -20.95 -68.11
C LEU A 23 -30.14 -21.04 -67.33
N CYS A 24 -29.31 -22.02 -67.65
CA CYS A 24 -28.03 -22.22 -66.96
C CYS A 24 -26.94 -21.34 -67.57
N LEU A 25 -26.49 -20.31 -66.84
CA LEU A 25 -25.18 -19.70 -67.06
C LEU A 25 -24.19 -20.26 -66.03
N ALA A 26 -23.25 -21.08 -66.49
CA ALA A 26 -22.11 -21.50 -65.69
C ALA A 26 -21.09 -20.35 -65.62
N VAL A 27 -21.30 -19.42 -64.68
CA VAL A 27 -20.27 -18.42 -64.36
C VAL A 27 -19.18 -19.11 -63.54
N THR A 28 -18.03 -19.33 -64.15
CA THR A 28 -16.81 -19.70 -63.44
C THR A 28 -16.42 -18.53 -62.52
N LEU A 29 -16.75 -18.65 -61.24
CA LEU A 29 -16.14 -17.83 -60.19
C LEU A 29 -14.65 -18.20 -60.11
N ALA A 30 -13.84 -17.53 -60.91
CA ALA A 30 -12.42 -17.44 -60.64
C ALA A 30 -12.26 -16.81 -59.25
N SER A 31 -11.55 -17.49 -58.35
CA SER A 31 -11.10 -16.87 -57.12
C SER A 31 -10.15 -15.74 -57.50
N LEU A 32 -10.66 -14.50 -57.46
CA LEU A 32 -9.81 -13.34 -57.31
C LEU A 32 -9.28 -13.36 -55.88
N ASP A 33 -8.28 -14.22 -55.67
CA ASP A 33 -7.39 -14.14 -54.53
C ASP A 33 -6.74 -12.76 -54.59
N THR A 34 -7.30 -11.83 -53.81
CA THR A 34 -6.65 -10.55 -53.54
C THR A 34 -5.47 -10.84 -52.64
N GLU A 35 -4.35 -11.25 -53.25
CA GLU A 35 -3.05 -11.27 -52.59
C GLU A 35 -2.79 -9.87 -52.04
N SER A 36 -2.96 -9.71 -50.73
CA SER A 36 -2.28 -8.64 -50.04
C SER A 36 -0.78 -8.87 -50.26
N PRO A 37 -0.02 -7.87 -50.76
CA PRO A 37 1.39 -8.07 -51.02
C PRO A 37 2.09 -8.33 -49.69
N LYS A 38 2.43 -9.60 -49.44
CA LYS A 38 3.30 -10.05 -48.35
C LYS A 38 4.68 -9.42 -48.57
N THR A 39 4.82 -8.23 -48.03
CA THR A 39 6.01 -7.41 -48.07
C THR A 39 6.95 -7.95 -46.99
N ASP A 40 7.71 -8.96 -47.39
CA ASP A 40 8.53 -9.88 -46.59
C ASP A 40 9.78 -9.20 -45.98
N HIS A 41 9.60 -7.98 -45.44
CA HIS A 41 10.67 -7.22 -44.79
C HIS A 41 10.86 -7.71 -43.35
N GLU A 42 12.11 -7.91 -42.96
CA GLU A 42 12.50 -8.06 -41.56
C GLU A 42 12.19 -6.76 -40.80
N LEU A 43 11.75 -6.86 -39.54
CA LEU A 43 11.68 -5.73 -38.62
C LEU A 43 12.74 -5.91 -37.53
N LEU A 44 13.60 -4.91 -37.39
CA LEU A 44 14.52 -4.80 -36.25
C LEU A 44 14.20 -3.54 -35.44
N VAL A 45 13.94 -3.72 -34.14
CA VAL A 45 13.85 -2.59 -33.21
C VAL A 45 15.24 -2.25 -32.71
N VAL A 46 15.60 -0.97 -32.69
CA VAL A 46 16.87 -0.46 -32.17
C VAL A 46 16.62 0.54 -31.06
N THR A 47 17.44 0.52 -30.03
CA THR A 47 17.36 1.47 -28.92
C THR A 47 18.73 1.79 -28.32
N ILE A 48 18.82 2.91 -27.60
CA ILE A 48 19.97 3.25 -26.78
C ILE A 48 19.63 2.99 -25.32
N ALA A 49 20.54 2.31 -24.62
CA ALA A 49 20.55 2.18 -23.17
C ALA A 49 22.01 2.06 -22.71
N THR A 50 22.41 2.83 -21.71
CA THR A 50 23.76 2.78 -21.11
C THR A 50 23.83 1.85 -19.90
N GLU A 51 22.69 1.59 -19.24
CA GLU A 51 22.57 0.81 -18.00
C GLU A 51 21.26 -0.01 -17.96
N GLU A 52 21.20 -1.03 -17.09
CA GLU A 52 20.01 -1.87 -16.88
C GLU A 52 19.18 -1.37 -15.67
N ASN A 53 18.52 -0.23 -15.85
CA ASN A 53 17.51 0.30 -14.92
C ASN A 53 16.12 -0.35 -15.13
N ASP A 54 15.16 -0.05 -14.25
CA ASP A 54 13.87 -0.74 -14.26
C ASP A 54 12.97 -0.29 -15.43
N GLY A 55 13.15 0.94 -15.92
CA GLY A 55 12.51 1.43 -17.14
C GLY A 55 12.91 0.63 -18.38
N PHE A 56 14.23 0.44 -18.57
CA PHE A 56 14.76 -0.43 -19.62
C PHE A 56 14.25 -1.89 -19.50
N ARG A 57 14.22 -2.46 -18.28
CA ARG A 57 13.66 -3.81 -18.06
C ARG A 57 12.17 -3.89 -18.40
N GLN A 58 11.38 -2.87 -18.07
CA GLN A 58 9.97 -2.78 -18.43
C GLN A 58 9.77 -2.69 -19.95
N PHE A 59 10.53 -1.84 -20.63
CA PHE A 59 10.54 -1.75 -22.10
C PHE A 59 10.86 -3.10 -22.75
N MET A 60 12.00 -3.71 -22.42
CA MET A 60 12.43 -4.99 -22.98
C MET A 60 11.43 -6.12 -22.74
N LYS A 61 10.79 -6.15 -21.57
CA LYS A 61 9.72 -7.09 -21.22
C LYS A 61 8.48 -6.89 -22.10
N SER A 62 8.06 -5.64 -22.33
CA SER A 62 6.94 -5.31 -23.21
C SER A 62 7.23 -5.66 -24.68
N ALA A 63 8.43 -5.34 -25.16
CA ALA A 63 8.88 -5.67 -26.51
C ALA A 63 8.88 -7.18 -26.77
N LYS A 64 9.50 -7.95 -25.86
CA LYS A 64 9.52 -9.43 -25.93
C LYS A 64 8.10 -10.03 -25.92
N LYS A 65 7.19 -9.47 -25.12
CA LYS A 65 5.80 -9.95 -25.02
C LYS A 65 5.04 -9.85 -26.35
N TYR A 66 5.23 -8.77 -27.10
CA TYR A 66 4.58 -8.56 -28.41
C TYR A 66 5.45 -8.97 -29.61
N GLY A 67 6.47 -9.81 -29.37
CA GLY A 67 7.24 -10.49 -30.41
C GLY A 67 8.37 -9.69 -31.05
N PHE A 68 8.78 -8.55 -30.46
CA PHE A 68 9.82 -7.69 -31.04
C PHE A 68 11.23 -8.13 -30.66
N ASP A 69 12.08 -8.22 -31.68
CA ASP A 69 13.51 -8.43 -31.56
C ASP A 69 14.20 -7.07 -31.43
N VAL A 70 14.76 -6.80 -30.24
CA VAL A 70 15.37 -5.50 -29.88
C VAL A 70 16.88 -5.59 -29.86
N LYS A 71 17.54 -4.76 -30.66
CA LYS A 71 18.99 -4.51 -30.62
C LYS A 71 19.30 -3.27 -29.79
N VAL A 72 19.97 -3.49 -28.66
CA VAL A 72 20.43 -2.42 -27.78
C VAL A 72 21.82 -1.97 -28.20
N PHE A 73 22.04 -0.66 -28.30
CA PHE A 73 23.35 -0.04 -28.48
C PHE A 73 23.70 0.83 -27.26
N GLY A 74 25.00 1.00 -26.99
CA GLY A 74 25.50 1.87 -25.92
C GLY A 74 25.60 1.25 -24.52
N MET A 75 25.20 -0.01 -24.33
CA MET A 75 25.20 -0.66 -23.00
C MET A 75 26.61 -0.71 -22.41
N GLY A 76 26.77 -0.19 -21.19
CA GLY A 76 28.07 -0.06 -20.51
C GLY A 76 28.92 1.13 -20.96
N LEU A 77 28.46 1.99 -21.87
CA LEU A 77 29.12 3.26 -22.18
C LEU A 77 28.75 4.35 -21.17
N GLU A 78 29.70 5.23 -20.87
CA GLU A 78 29.42 6.46 -20.13
C GLU A 78 28.51 7.39 -20.93
N TRP A 79 27.49 7.95 -20.29
CA TRP A 79 26.53 8.82 -20.94
C TRP A 79 27.07 10.26 -21.09
N GLN A 80 27.37 10.66 -22.33
CA GLN A 80 27.92 11.99 -22.65
C GLN A 80 26.88 12.98 -23.22
N GLY A 81 25.58 12.68 -23.10
CA GLY A 81 24.52 13.40 -23.80
C GLY A 81 23.83 14.54 -23.04
N GLY A 82 24.47 15.14 -22.04
CA GLY A 82 23.86 16.13 -21.15
C GLY A 82 22.95 15.48 -20.08
N THR A 83 22.17 16.28 -19.34
CA THR A 83 21.32 15.76 -18.25
C THR A 83 19.95 15.23 -18.71
N MET A 84 19.54 15.49 -19.96
CA MET A 84 18.17 15.31 -20.47
C MET A 84 17.07 16.06 -19.67
N GLU A 85 17.43 16.92 -18.72
CA GLU A 85 16.52 17.88 -18.07
C GLU A 85 16.27 19.13 -18.94
N SER A 86 17.04 19.28 -20.04
CA SER A 86 16.89 20.32 -21.05
C SER A 86 17.34 19.79 -22.42
N ILE A 87 17.96 20.62 -23.29
CA ILE A 87 18.51 20.18 -24.57
C ILE A 87 19.62 19.13 -24.41
N GLY A 88 19.74 18.22 -25.38
CA GLY A 88 20.82 17.23 -25.43
C GLY A 88 20.45 15.95 -26.17
N GLY A 89 21.13 14.85 -25.83
CA GLY A 89 20.84 13.53 -26.38
C GLY A 89 21.50 13.22 -27.72
N GLY A 90 22.27 14.12 -28.33
CA GLY A 90 23.04 13.88 -29.57
C GLY A 90 23.99 12.69 -29.51
N HIS A 91 24.41 12.28 -28.30
CA HIS A 91 25.12 11.03 -28.06
C HIS A 91 24.32 9.79 -28.52
N LYS A 92 22.98 9.78 -28.41
CA LYS A 92 22.11 8.73 -28.98
C LYS A 92 22.33 8.62 -30.49
N ILE A 93 22.35 9.75 -31.20
CA ILE A 93 22.56 9.81 -32.65
C ILE A 93 23.96 9.27 -33.01
N ASN A 94 25.00 9.65 -32.27
CA ASN A 94 26.37 9.19 -32.56
C ASN A 94 26.56 7.69 -32.26
N ILE A 95 25.95 7.14 -31.21
CA ILE A 95 25.90 5.69 -30.97
C ILE A 95 25.09 5.00 -32.09
N LEU A 96 23.96 5.56 -32.50
CA LEU A 96 23.08 4.99 -33.53
C LEU A 96 23.75 4.98 -34.91
N LYS A 97 24.51 6.02 -35.29
CA LYS A 97 25.29 6.09 -36.54
C LYS A 97 26.20 4.88 -36.71
N GLU A 98 27.00 4.55 -35.69
CA GLU A 98 27.89 3.39 -35.73
C GLU A 98 27.13 2.06 -35.56
N GLY A 99 26.09 2.02 -34.71
CA GLY A 99 25.25 0.84 -34.52
C GLY A 99 24.47 0.40 -35.77
N LEU A 100 24.03 1.34 -36.61
CA LEU A 100 23.27 1.07 -37.84
C LEU A 100 24.14 0.78 -39.07
N LYS A 101 25.46 1.03 -38.99
CA LYS A 101 26.45 0.82 -40.05
C LYS A 101 26.43 -0.57 -40.72
N PRO A 102 26.15 -1.70 -40.02
CA PRO A 102 26.01 -3.01 -40.66
C PRO A 102 24.74 -3.19 -41.51
N TYR A 103 23.74 -2.33 -41.33
CA TYR A 103 22.39 -2.48 -41.90
C TYR A 103 22.12 -1.56 -43.09
N LYS A 104 23.01 -0.60 -43.37
CA LYS A 104 22.84 0.47 -44.37
C LYS A 104 22.48 -0.01 -45.79
N ASP A 105 22.87 -1.23 -46.17
CA ASP A 105 22.62 -1.81 -47.49
C ASP A 105 21.45 -2.82 -47.52
N ARG A 106 20.80 -3.09 -46.36
CA ARG A 106 19.66 -4.02 -46.24
C ARG A 106 18.37 -3.38 -46.76
N LYS A 107 18.00 -3.71 -48.00
CA LYS A 107 16.75 -3.21 -48.64
C LYS A 107 15.49 -3.95 -48.19
N ASP A 108 15.69 -5.12 -47.60
CA ASP A 108 14.73 -6.05 -47.03
C ASP A 108 14.47 -5.81 -45.53
N LEU A 109 14.98 -4.71 -44.96
CA LEU A 109 14.90 -4.42 -43.53
C LEU A 109 14.19 -3.10 -43.24
N ILE A 110 13.26 -3.14 -42.29
CA ILE A 110 12.65 -1.99 -41.64
C ILE A 110 13.28 -1.84 -40.24
N LEU A 111 13.76 -0.64 -39.94
CA LEU A 111 14.27 -0.26 -38.62
C LEU A 111 13.22 0.56 -37.88
N MET A 112 12.96 0.23 -36.62
CA MET A 112 12.27 1.13 -35.69
C MET A 112 13.23 1.56 -34.58
N PHE A 113 13.53 2.85 -34.49
CA PHE A 113 14.17 3.46 -33.33
C PHE A 113 13.12 3.83 -32.29
N VAL A 114 13.40 3.52 -31.03
CA VAL A 114 12.69 4.07 -29.86
C VAL A 114 13.68 4.33 -28.73
N ASP A 115 13.40 5.32 -27.87
CA ASP A 115 14.01 5.39 -26.53
C ASP A 115 13.51 4.21 -25.66
N SER A 116 14.19 3.91 -24.54
CA SER A 116 13.92 2.67 -23.75
C SER A 116 13.60 2.85 -22.27
N TYR A 117 13.99 3.96 -21.63
CA TYR A 117 13.80 4.11 -20.18
C TYR A 117 12.35 4.48 -19.80
N ASP A 118 11.58 5.01 -20.75
CA ASP A 118 10.21 5.50 -20.56
C ASP A 118 9.29 5.17 -21.74
N VAL A 119 9.49 3.99 -22.35
CA VAL A 119 8.70 3.49 -23.48
C VAL A 119 8.12 2.11 -23.18
N ILE A 120 6.86 1.89 -23.57
CA ILE A 120 6.17 0.60 -23.47
C ILE A 120 5.53 0.26 -24.82
N ILE A 121 5.69 -1.00 -25.24
CA ILE A 121 5.02 -1.57 -26.41
C ILE A 121 3.75 -2.31 -25.95
N THR A 122 2.63 -2.07 -26.63
CA THR A 122 1.30 -2.61 -26.26
C THR A 122 0.62 -3.44 -27.34
N GLU A 123 1.22 -3.61 -28.51
CA GLU A 123 0.64 -4.38 -29.63
C GLU A 123 1.72 -5.04 -30.50
N SER A 124 1.31 -6.08 -31.22
CA SER A 124 2.11 -6.98 -32.08
C SER A 124 2.93 -6.30 -33.19
N LYS A 125 4.08 -6.89 -33.55
CA LYS A 125 4.94 -6.39 -34.64
C LYS A 125 4.30 -6.46 -36.02
N GLU A 126 3.43 -7.44 -36.23
CA GLU A 126 2.60 -7.59 -37.41
C GLU A 126 1.64 -6.39 -37.56
N THR A 127 0.99 -5.99 -36.45
CA THR A 127 0.12 -4.80 -36.40
C THR A 127 0.90 -3.49 -36.60
N LEU A 128 2.15 -3.42 -36.14
CA LEU A 128 3.04 -2.28 -36.41
C LEU A 128 3.35 -2.14 -37.90
N LEU A 129 3.79 -3.22 -38.55
CA LEU A 129 4.09 -3.22 -39.99
C LEU A 129 2.85 -2.89 -40.82
N GLU A 130 1.71 -3.48 -40.49
CA GLU A 130 0.41 -3.16 -41.12
C GLU A 130 0.09 -1.66 -41.08
N LYS A 131 0.32 -0.99 -39.94
CA LYS A 131 0.10 0.46 -39.83
C LYS A 131 1.15 1.26 -40.58
N PHE A 132 2.43 0.88 -40.48
CA PHE A 132 3.52 1.58 -41.17
C PHE A 132 3.31 1.60 -42.68
N TYR A 133 2.95 0.47 -43.30
CA TYR A 133 2.64 0.43 -44.73
C TYR A 133 1.44 1.31 -45.12
N LYS A 134 0.42 1.42 -44.26
CA LYS A 134 -0.75 2.30 -44.48
C LYS A 134 -0.39 3.80 -44.50
N PHE A 135 0.73 4.22 -43.88
CA PHE A 135 1.23 5.60 -44.01
C PHE A 135 1.82 5.91 -45.38
N ASN A 136 2.25 4.91 -46.16
CA ASN A 136 2.98 5.08 -47.43
C ASN A 136 4.13 6.12 -47.30
N ALA A 137 5.00 5.90 -46.32
CA ALA A 137 6.18 6.71 -46.02
C ALA A 137 7.45 5.86 -46.19
N ARG A 138 8.63 6.48 -46.37
CA ARG A 138 9.91 5.75 -46.27
C ARG A 138 10.53 5.86 -44.88
N VAL A 139 10.29 6.99 -44.20
CA VAL A 139 10.51 7.17 -42.76
C VAL A 139 9.29 7.86 -42.15
N LEU A 140 8.86 7.40 -40.97
CA LEU A 140 7.74 7.94 -40.19
C LEU A 140 8.23 8.25 -38.77
N PHE A 141 8.19 9.51 -38.37
CA PHE A 141 8.48 9.94 -37.01
C PHE A 141 7.24 9.94 -36.13
N ALA A 142 7.44 9.74 -34.83
CA ALA A 142 6.46 10.07 -33.81
C ALA A 142 6.14 11.58 -33.83
N ALA A 143 4.90 11.93 -33.47
CA ALA A 143 4.44 13.31 -33.43
C ALA A 143 4.03 13.75 -32.01
N GLU A 144 4.16 15.04 -31.71
CA GLU A 144 3.78 15.62 -30.42
C GLU A 144 3.01 16.94 -30.54
N ASN A 145 2.48 17.40 -29.39
CA ASN A 145 1.66 18.61 -29.28
C ASN A 145 2.50 19.91 -29.23
N THR A 146 3.82 19.81 -29.03
CA THR A 146 4.73 20.94 -28.78
C THR A 146 5.85 21.06 -29.81
N CYS A 147 6.16 22.28 -30.25
CA CYS A 147 7.36 22.53 -31.06
C CYS A 147 8.54 22.78 -30.11
N TRP A 148 9.40 21.76 -29.95
CA TRP A 148 10.54 21.77 -29.03
C TRP A 148 11.81 21.24 -29.73
N PRO A 149 13.01 21.78 -29.45
CA PRO A 149 13.27 22.88 -28.51
C PRO A 149 12.95 24.27 -29.08
N ASP A 150 13.16 24.49 -30.38
CA ASP A 150 12.96 25.80 -31.01
C ASP A 150 11.52 26.00 -31.48
N ARG A 151 10.77 26.83 -30.73
CA ARG A 151 9.40 27.22 -31.05
C ARG A 151 9.27 28.08 -32.32
N SER A 152 10.33 28.77 -32.77
CA SER A 152 10.31 29.59 -33.99
C SER A 152 10.16 28.75 -35.27
N LEU A 153 10.35 27.44 -35.18
CA LEU A 153 10.22 26.51 -36.29
C LEU A 153 8.77 26.07 -36.56
N ALA A 154 7.82 26.38 -35.67
CA ALA A 154 6.44 25.89 -35.75
C ALA A 154 5.75 26.20 -37.09
N ASP A 155 5.94 27.40 -37.66
CA ASP A 155 5.32 27.79 -38.94
C ASP A 155 5.95 27.13 -40.18
N LYS A 156 7.12 26.51 -40.03
CA LYS A 156 7.79 25.75 -41.09
C LYS A 156 7.21 24.33 -41.25
N TYR A 157 6.55 23.81 -40.21
CA TYR A 157 5.88 22.52 -40.24
C TYR A 157 4.64 22.53 -41.16
N PRO A 158 4.31 21.41 -41.82
CA PRO A 158 3.04 21.26 -42.53
C PRO A 158 1.82 21.61 -41.66
N GLY A 159 0.72 22.00 -42.30
CA GLY A 159 -0.57 22.09 -41.62
C GLY A 159 -1.15 20.71 -41.36
N VAL A 160 -1.78 20.54 -40.19
CA VAL A 160 -2.51 19.33 -39.77
C VAL A 160 -3.90 19.74 -39.27
N LYS A 161 -4.79 18.77 -38.98
CA LYS A 161 -6.08 19.08 -38.35
C LYS A 161 -5.89 19.50 -36.88
N GLU A 162 -6.84 20.22 -36.31
CA GLU A 162 -6.82 20.62 -34.88
C GLU A 162 -6.82 19.41 -33.91
N SER A 163 -7.39 18.28 -34.33
CA SER A 163 -7.32 17.01 -33.61
C SER A 163 -5.97 16.29 -33.71
N GLU A 164 -5.04 16.76 -34.53
CA GLU A 164 -3.80 16.07 -34.90
C GLU A 164 -2.53 16.75 -34.34
N LYS A 165 -1.49 15.94 -34.19
CA LYS A 165 -0.16 16.31 -33.67
C LYS A 165 0.70 16.87 -34.82
N ARG A 166 1.27 18.07 -34.65
CA ARG A 166 1.92 18.82 -35.75
C ARG A 166 3.44 18.67 -35.80
N TYR A 167 4.09 18.40 -34.67
CA TYR A 167 5.54 18.57 -34.51
C TYR A 167 6.24 17.22 -34.32
N LEU A 168 7.52 17.13 -34.71
CA LEU A 168 8.31 15.90 -34.63
C LEU A 168 8.77 15.62 -33.19
N ASN A 169 8.75 14.36 -32.77
CA ASN A 169 9.45 13.87 -31.58
C ASN A 169 10.55 12.86 -31.99
N SER A 170 11.74 12.92 -31.39
CA SER A 170 12.87 12.05 -31.75
C SER A 170 12.89 10.68 -31.08
N GLY A 171 12.17 10.49 -29.97
CA GLY A 171 12.17 9.25 -29.17
C GLY A 171 11.41 8.08 -29.81
N GLY A 172 10.90 8.24 -31.03
CA GLY A 172 10.31 7.15 -31.82
C GLY A 172 10.28 7.47 -33.32
N PHE A 173 10.83 6.59 -34.16
CA PHE A 173 10.65 6.63 -35.61
C PHE A 173 10.85 5.26 -36.25
N ILE A 174 10.21 5.02 -37.40
CA ILE A 174 10.28 3.76 -38.16
C ILE A 174 10.48 4.04 -39.65
N GLY A 175 11.33 3.26 -40.32
CA GLY A 175 11.60 3.42 -41.75
C GLY A 175 12.43 2.30 -42.36
N PHE A 176 12.60 2.33 -43.69
CA PHE A 176 13.49 1.40 -44.38
C PHE A 176 14.96 1.66 -43.98
N ALA A 177 15.76 0.61 -43.84
CA ALA A 177 17.08 0.71 -43.23
C ALA A 177 18.06 1.64 -43.98
N GLN A 178 17.94 1.72 -45.32
CA GLN A 178 18.74 2.62 -46.14
C GLN A 178 18.44 4.10 -45.81
N GLU A 179 17.18 4.55 -45.95
CA GLU A 179 16.80 5.93 -45.66
C GLU A 179 17.02 6.32 -44.19
N VAL A 180 16.80 5.40 -43.26
CA VAL A 180 17.09 5.64 -41.84
C VAL A 180 18.60 5.87 -41.64
N TYR A 181 19.47 5.08 -42.28
CA TYR A 181 20.92 5.27 -42.16
C TYR A 181 21.38 6.58 -42.83
N GLU A 182 20.90 6.88 -44.05
CA GLU A 182 21.20 8.14 -44.77
C GLU A 182 20.79 9.37 -43.94
N MET A 183 19.56 9.37 -43.41
CA MET A 183 19.03 10.43 -42.54
C MET A 183 19.84 10.59 -41.25
N VAL A 184 20.16 9.49 -40.56
CA VAL A 184 20.91 9.48 -39.30
C VAL A 184 22.36 9.94 -39.52
N THR A 185 22.95 9.70 -40.69
CA THR A 185 24.34 10.06 -41.02
C THR A 185 24.52 11.39 -41.74
N TYR A 186 23.43 12.03 -42.19
CA TYR A 186 23.41 13.23 -43.03
C TYR A 186 24.37 14.36 -42.61
N GLN A 187 24.49 14.64 -41.31
CA GLN A 187 25.39 15.66 -40.78
C GLN A 187 26.02 15.25 -39.44
N PRO A 188 27.21 15.77 -39.08
CA PRO A 188 27.77 15.59 -37.75
C PRO A 188 26.90 16.27 -36.67
N ILE A 189 27.03 15.79 -35.43
CA ILE A 189 26.42 16.36 -34.23
C ILE A 189 27.36 16.08 -33.06
N LYS A 190 27.45 16.98 -32.08
CA LYS A 190 28.16 16.71 -30.82
C LYS A 190 27.34 15.78 -29.91
N ASN A 191 27.96 15.26 -28.86
CA ASN A 191 27.26 14.39 -27.91
C ASN A 191 26.24 15.17 -27.06
N ASP A 192 26.56 16.42 -26.73
CA ASP A 192 25.77 17.37 -25.91
C ASP A 192 24.77 18.22 -26.72
N GLU A 193 24.77 18.12 -28.05
CA GLU A 193 23.79 18.79 -28.92
C GLU A 193 22.44 18.06 -28.94
N ASP A 194 21.40 18.74 -29.43
CA ASP A 194 20.01 18.30 -29.28
C ASP A 194 19.53 17.32 -30.38
N ASP A 195 19.06 16.14 -29.99
CA ASP A 195 18.64 15.10 -30.94
C ASP A 195 17.31 15.44 -31.63
N GLN A 196 16.36 16.03 -30.92
CA GLN A 196 15.07 16.45 -31.50
C GLN A 196 15.24 17.61 -32.48
N LEU A 197 16.13 18.57 -32.21
CA LEU A 197 16.45 19.66 -33.12
C LEU A 197 17.14 19.16 -34.40
N PHE A 198 18.03 18.18 -34.31
CA PHE A 198 18.69 17.56 -35.47
C PHE A 198 17.67 16.98 -36.45
N TYR A 199 16.78 16.11 -35.98
CA TYR A 199 15.74 15.52 -36.83
C TYR A 199 14.70 16.56 -37.26
N THR A 200 14.38 17.56 -36.43
CA THR A 200 13.52 18.68 -36.80
C THR A 200 14.08 19.48 -37.97
N GLN A 201 15.36 19.85 -37.96
CA GLN A 201 16.01 20.59 -39.06
C GLN A 201 15.97 19.79 -40.36
N ILE A 202 16.25 18.48 -40.29
CA ILE A 202 16.19 17.55 -41.42
C ILE A 202 14.75 17.43 -41.97
N PHE A 203 13.75 17.20 -41.12
CA PHE A 203 12.34 17.09 -41.52
C PHE A 203 11.77 18.39 -42.11
N LEU A 204 12.24 19.55 -41.64
CA LEU A 204 11.79 20.85 -42.16
C LEU A 204 12.41 21.22 -43.51
N ASN A 205 13.54 20.60 -43.90
CA ASN A 205 14.06 20.72 -45.25
C ASN A 205 13.12 20.02 -46.25
N ARG A 206 12.46 20.80 -47.11
CA ARG A 206 11.50 20.30 -48.11
C ARG A 206 12.13 19.34 -49.14
N GLY A 207 13.42 19.47 -49.42
CA GLY A 207 14.14 18.56 -50.31
C GLY A 207 14.28 17.18 -49.67
N LEU A 208 14.99 17.09 -48.55
CA LEU A 208 15.22 15.85 -47.80
C LEU A 208 13.90 15.16 -47.43
N ARG A 209 12.86 15.92 -47.00
CA ARG A 209 11.53 15.36 -46.69
C ARG A 209 10.85 14.71 -47.89
N HIS A 210 11.06 15.22 -49.10
CA HIS A 210 10.55 14.59 -50.31
C HIS A 210 11.41 13.39 -50.72
N GLU A 211 12.73 13.53 -50.68
CA GLU A 211 13.74 12.52 -51.05
C GLU A 211 13.62 11.25 -50.20
N TRP A 212 13.67 11.36 -48.89
CA TRP A 212 13.47 10.24 -47.95
C TRP A 212 12.01 10.01 -47.57
N GLY A 213 11.05 10.57 -48.34
CA GLY A 213 9.61 10.34 -48.17
C GLY A 213 9.10 10.45 -46.72
N MET A 214 9.61 11.43 -45.95
CA MET A 214 9.44 11.50 -44.50
C MET A 214 8.04 12.02 -44.11
N LYS A 215 7.41 11.39 -43.12
CA LYS A 215 6.11 11.81 -42.55
C LYS A 215 6.16 11.82 -41.03
N LEU A 216 5.12 12.41 -40.42
CA LEU A 216 4.86 12.34 -38.98
C LEU A 216 3.59 11.49 -38.74
N ASP A 217 3.55 10.76 -37.63
CA ASP A 217 2.35 10.08 -37.14
C ASP A 217 1.40 11.10 -36.45
N THR A 218 0.79 11.97 -37.26
CA THR A 218 -0.05 13.08 -36.78
C THR A 218 -1.29 12.61 -36.00
N ARG A 219 -1.66 11.33 -36.09
CA ARG A 219 -2.83 10.74 -35.43
C ARG A 219 -2.50 9.79 -34.27
N ALA A 220 -1.23 9.57 -33.94
CA ALA A 220 -0.81 8.54 -32.98
C ALA A 220 -1.42 7.16 -33.33
N GLU A 221 -1.32 6.75 -34.60
CA GLU A 221 -1.66 5.39 -35.05
C GLU A 221 -0.67 4.36 -34.47
N ILE A 222 0.61 4.73 -34.38
CA ILE A 222 1.73 3.92 -33.91
C ILE A 222 2.32 4.53 -32.62
N PHE A 223 2.67 5.81 -32.62
CA PHE A 223 3.43 6.44 -31.53
C PHE A 223 2.58 7.42 -30.72
N GLN A 224 2.47 7.19 -29.42
CA GLN A 224 1.80 8.10 -28.47
C GLN A 224 2.82 8.71 -27.52
N ASN A 225 3.28 9.91 -27.86
CA ASN A 225 3.93 10.81 -26.93
C ASN A 225 2.89 11.35 -25.94
N LEU A 226 3.16 11.26 -24.64
CA LEU A 226 2.20 11.60 -23.58
C LEU A 226 2.35 13.03 -23.02
N ASN A 227 3.48 13.69 -23.24
CA ASN A 227 3.66 15.08 -22.80
C ASN A 227 2.59 15.99 -23.45
N HIS A 228 1.94 16.82 -22.63
CA HIS A 228 0.80 17.65 -23.01
C HIS A 228 -0.36 16.88 -23.71
N ALA A 229 -0.45 15.55 -23.53
CA ALA A 229 -1.42 14.67 -24.17
C ALA A 229 -2.12 13.68 -23.21
N LEU A 230 -1.86 13.75 -21.90
CA LEU A 230 -2.53 12.92 -20.88
C LEU A 230 -4.06 13.03 -20.89
N GLY A 231 -4.62 14.20 -21.24
CA GLY A 231 -6.06 14.39 -21.42
C GLY A 231 -6.62 13.87 -22.75
N GLU A 232 -5.79 13.29 -23.62
CA GLU A 232 -6.20 12.72 -24.92
C GLU A 232 -6.30 11.18 -24.87
N ILE A 233 -5.94 10.53 -23.76
CA ILE A 233 -5.82 9.06 -23.67
C ILE A 233 -6.78 8.45 -22.66
N MET A 234 -7.13 7.19 -22.88
CA MET A 234 -7.78 6.32 -21.89
C MET A 234 -7.19 4.91 -22.01
N ILE A 235 -7.10 4.18 -20.90
CA ILE A 235 -6.77 2.75 -20.92
C ILE A 235 -8.05 1.96 -21.12
N LYS A 236 -8.03 0.98 -22.05
CA LYS A 236 -9.15 0.11 -22.38
C LYS A 236 -8.74 -1.36 -22.29
N TYR A 237 -9.74 -2.21 -22.09
CA TYR A 237 -9.57 -3.66 -21.93
C TYR A 237 -10.39 -4.44 -22.95
N LYS A 238 -9.87 -5.58 -23.40
CA LYS A 238 -10.56 -6.56 -24.25
C LYS A 238 -10.29 -7.95 -23.68
N GLY A 239 -11.06 -8.34 -22.67
CA GLY A 239 -10.70 -9.47 -21.81
C GLY A 239 -9.40 -9.17 -21.07
N SER A 240 -8.48 -10.13 -21.05
CA SER A 240 -7.16 -10.01 -20.40
C SER A 240 -6.16 -9.13 -21.15
N HIS A 241 -6.50 -8.59 -22.33
CA HIS A 241 -5.67 -7.65 -23.08
C HIS A 241 -6.01 -6.20 -22.72
N SER A 242 -4.98 -5.36 -22.64
CA SER A 242 -4.98 -3.95 -22.32
C SER A 242 -4.39 -3.13 -23.48
N PHE A 243 -4.94 -1.95 -23.72
CA PHE A 243 -4.39 -1.04 -24.72
C PHE A 243 -4.71 0.41 -24.39
N MET A 244 -3.86 1.32 -24.85
CA MET A 244 -4.16 2.75 -24.82
C MET A 244 -5.05 3.10 -26.02
N TYR A 245 -6.02 3.99 -25.80
CA TYR A 245 -6.89 4.54 -26.83
C TYR A 245 -6.84 6.06 -26.80
N ASN A 246 -6.47 6.69 -27.92
CA ASN A 246 -6.51 8.14 -28.04
C ASN A 246 -7.94 8.58 -28.41
N VAL A 247 -8.60 9.32 -27.52
CA VAL A 247 -9.98 9.79 -27.73
C VAL A 247 -10.11 10.93 -28.73
N LYS A 248 -9.03 11.68 -28.97
CA LYS A 248 -9.00 12.86 -29.84
C LYS A 248 -8.77 12.48 -31.31
N THR A 249 -7.97 11.44 -31.57
CA THR A 249 -7.64 10.95 -32.93
C THR A 249 -8.38 9.66 -33.31
N GLY A 250 -8.93 8.94 -32.33
CA GLY A 250 -9.68 7.69 -32.52
C GLY A 250 -8.81 6.44 -32.72
N THR A 251 -7.53 6.48 -32.34
CA THR A 251 -6.54 5.41 -32.60
C THR A 251 -6.26 4.54 -31.36
N THR A 252 -5.63 3.40 -31.61
CA THR A 252 -4.99 2.54 -30.59
C THR A 252 -3.49 2.51 -30.83
N PRO A 253 -2.69 3.38 -30.18
CA PRO A 253 -1.24 3.43 -30.38
C PRO A 253 -0.55 2.12 -29.97
N ILE A 254 0.67 1.88 -30.47
CA ILE A 254 1.48 0.68 -30.21
C ILE A 254 2.65 0.98 -29.28
N VAL A 255 3.32 2.11 -29.51
CA VAL A 255 4.48 2.58 -28.76
C VAL A 255 4.03 3.75 -27.90
N ILE A 256 4.01 3.57 -26.58
CA ILE A 256 3.61 4.57 -25.60
C ILE A 256 4.88 5.17 -24.98
N HIS A 257 5.07 6.48 -25.12
CA HIS A 257 6.30 7.18 -24.72
C HIS A 257 5.98 8.24 -23.66
N GLY A 258 6.54 8.07 -22.47
CA GLY A 258 6.43 8.96 -21.31
C GLY A 258 7.27 10.23 -21.40
N ASN A 259 7.39 10.82 -22.60
CA ASN A 259 8.33 11.89 -22.92
C ASN A 259 8.19 13.11 -21.99
N GLY A 260 9.28 13.84 -21.73
CA GLY A 260 9.25 15.02 -20.87
C GLY A 260 8.98 14.72 -19.37
N PRO A 261 8.49 15.72 -18.60
CA PRO A 261 8.49 15.71 -17.12
C PRO A 261 7.31 14.96 -16.48
N ILE A 262 6.77 13.93 -17.13
CA ILE A 262 5.57 13.19 -16.69
C ILE A 262 5.86 11.75 -16.22
N LYS A 263 7.12 11.39 -15.97
CA LYS A 263 7.55 10.00 -15.70
C LYS A 263 6.72 9.29 -14.62
N ALA A 264 6.38 9.98 -13.53
CA ALA A 264 5.56 9.43 -12.45
C ALA A 264 4.15 9.00 -12.92
N GLU A 265 3.47 9.83 -13.72
CA GLU A 265 2.14 9.52 -14.25
C GLU A 265 2.21 8.49 -15.39
N PHE A 266 3.26 8.53 -16.21
CA PHE A 266 3.52 7.46 -17.18
C PHE A 266 3.68 6.10 -16.50
N PHE A 267 4.45 6.01 -15.41
CA PHE A 267 4.63 4.76 -14.67
C PHE A 267 3.39 4.34 -13.86
N ARG A 268 2.51 5.27 -13.48
CA ARG A 268 1.16 4.93 -12.98
C ARG A 268 0.34 4.23 -14.06
N LEU A 269 0.25 4.83 -15.25
CA LEU A 269 -0.46 4.26 -16.41
C LEU A 269 0.15 2.91 -16.83
N ALA A 270 1.47 2.78 -16.75
CA ALA A 270 2.22 1.57 -17.08
C ALA A 270 1.84 0.32 -16.26
N ASN A 271 1.27 0.48 -15.06
CA ASN A 271 0.77 -0.65 -14.25
C ASN A 271 -0.32 -1.46 -14.97
N TYR A 272 -1.06 -0.82 -15.88
CA TYR A 272 -2.15 -1.44 -16.64
C TYR A 272 -1.74 -1.86 -18.05
N LEU A 273 -0.74 -1.18 -18.65
CA LEU A 273 -0.24 -1.44 -20.01
C LEU A 273 0.58 -2.73 -20.07
N ALA A 274 0.78 -3.25 -21.29
CA ALA A 274 1.35 -4.59 -21.53
C ALA A 274 0.67 -5.69 -20.69
N ASP A 275 -0.61 -5.47 -20.40
CA ASP A 275 -1.55 -6.25 -19.60
C ASP A 275 -1.21 -6.42 -18.12
N GLY A 276 -0.38 -5.55 -17.54
CA GLY A 276 0.07 -5.64 -16.15
C GLY A 276 -1.06 -5.83 -15.13
N TRP A 277 -2.18 -5.13 -15.32
CA TRP A 277 -3.44 -5.33 -14.62
C TRP A 277 -4.63 -5.16 -15.57
N THR A 278 -5.63 -6.05 -15.50
CA THR A 278 -6.89 -5.91 -16.26
C THR A 278 -8.11 -6.28 -15.43
N ALA A 279 -9.25 -5.67 -15.75
CA ALA A 279 -10.51 -5.85 -15.01
C ALA A 279 -11.07 -7.30 -15.03
N THR A 280 -10.62 -8.17 -15.94
CA THR A 280 -11.08 -9.57 -16.02
C THR A 280 -10.05 -10.60 -15.56
N ALA A 281 -8.76 -10.26 -15.51
CA ALA A 281 -7.68 -11.18 -15.10
C ALA A 281 -6.97 -10.77 -13.81
N GLY A 282 -7.31 -9.59 -13.25
CA GLY A 282 -6.62 -8.96 -12.13
C GLY A 282 -5.19 -8.60 -12.49
N CYS A 283 -4.31 -8.64 -11.50
CA CYS A 283 -2.88 -8.47 -11.72
C CYS A 283 -2.27 -9.67 -12.48
N GLN A 284 -1.66 -9.40 -13.63
CA GLN A 284 -0.88 -10.36 -14.40
C GLN A 284 0.62 -10.14 -14.16
N ALA A 285 1.06 -8.89 -13.96
CA ALA A 285 2.43 -8.54 -13.58
C ALA A 285 2.91 -9.21 -12.28
N CYS A 286 1.98 -9.55 -11.38
CA CYS A 286 2.21 -10.28 -10.13
C CYS A 286 2.58 -11.77 -10.31
N LYS A 287 2.58 -12.26 -11.56
CA LYS A 287 2.91 -13.66 -11.91
C LYS A 287 4.22 -13.75 -12.69
N GLU A 288 4.91 -12.62 -12.86
CA GLU A 288 6.05 -12.46 -13.76
C GLU A 288 7.32 -12.08 -13.00
N ASP A 289 8.45 -12.68 -13.41
CA ASP A 289 9.78 -12.45 -12.82
C ASP A 289 9.83 -12.74 -11.31
N LEU A 290 9.15 -13.82 -10.86
CA LEU A 290 9.10 -14.23 -9.46
C LEU A 290 10.35 -15.03 -9.05
N LEU A 291 10.85 -14.80 -7.84
CA LEU A 291 11.88 -15.65 -7.23
C LEU A 291 11.26 -16.89 -6.60
N ASP A 292 11.84 -18.06 -6.88
CA ASP A 292 11.52 -19.29 -6.18
C ASP A 292 12.34 -19.40 -4.89
N LEU A 293 11.69 -19.18 -3.75
CA LEU A 293 12.22 -19.46 -2.42
C LEU A 293 11.88 -20.86 -1.93
N VAL A 294 10.92 -21.55 -2.56
CA VAL A 294 10.33 -22.81 -2.06
C VAL A 294 11.22 -24.01 -2.39
N SER A 295 12.03 -23.92 -3.45
CA SER A 295 13.08 -24.91 -3.75
C SER A 295 14.40 -24.68 -3.00
N LEU A 296 14.55 -23.54 -2.30
CA LEU A 296 15.75 -23.25 -1.49
C LEU A 296 15.66 -23.91 -0.11
N LYS A 297 16.82 -24.22 0.46
CA LYS A 297 16.92 -24.55 1.90
C LYS A 297 17.01 -23.24 2.69
N GLU A 298 16.60 -23.26 3.96
CA GLU A 298 16.72 -22.12 4.87
C GLU A 298 18.15 -21.57 5.02
N SER A 299 19.17 -22.43 4.88
CA SER A 299 20.58 -22.02 4.84
C SER A 299 20.93 -21.12 3.65
N ASP A 300 20.16 -21.24 2.58
CA ASP A 300 20.43 -20.68 1.25
C ASP A 300 19.50 -19.47 0.96
N TYR A 301 18.51 -19.22 1.83
CA TYR A 301 17.62 -18.05 1.75
C TYR A 301 18.42 -16.73 1.74
N PRO A 302 17.97 -15.68 1.02
CA PRO A 302 18.64 -14.38 1.00
C PRO A 302 18.90 -13.80 2.40
N VAL A 303 20.07 -13.19 2.62
CA VAL A 303 20.37 -12.47 3.87
C VAL A 303 19.65 -11.13 3.88
N VAL A 304 18.88 -10.87 4.94
CA VAL A 304 18.09 -9.63 5.09
C VAL A 304 18.69 -8.79 6.22
N LEU A 305 18.88 -7.49 6.01
CA LEU A 305 19.04 -6.51 7.09
C LEU A 305 17.67 -5.88 7.35
N ILE A 306 17.12 -6.04 8.55
CA ILE A 306 15.91 -5.32 8.98
C ILE A 306 16.36 -4.12 9.82
N ALA A 307 16.03 -2.93 9.34
CA ALA A 307 16.31 -1.65 9.97
C ALA A 307 15.02 -1.07 10.58
N SER A 308 14.94 -1.03 11.91
CA SER A 308 13.82 -0.49 12.68
C SER A 308 14.10 0.94 13.13
N PHE A 309 13.14 1.86 12.90
CA PHE A 309 13.27 3.28 13.20
C PHE A 309 12.23 3.74 14.23
N ILE A 310 12.70 4.12 15.43
CA ILE A 310 11.90 4.62 16.54
C ILE A 310 12.21 6.11 16.72
N GLU A 311 11.51 6.95 15.97
CA GLU A 311 11.81 8.40 15.85
C GLU A 311 10.90 9.32 16.66
N TYR A 312 9.80 8.78 17.19
CA TYR A 312 8.85 9.49 18.04
C TYR A 312 8.11 8.51 18.96
N PRO A 313 7.54 8.98 20.09
CA PRO A 313 6.75 8.15 20.98
C PRO A 313 5.61 7.44 20.25
N THR A 314 5.79 6.14 20.03
CA THR A 314 4.84 5.27 19.34
C THR A 314 4.09 4.35 20.32
N PRO A 315 2.75 4.26 20.25
CA PRO A 315 1.96 3.29 21.02
C PRO A 315 2.15 1.87 20.48
N PHE A 316 1.95 0.85 21.33
CA PHE A 316 2.04 -0.58 20.95
C PHE A 316 3.43 -0.97 20.40
N ILE A 317 4.47 -0.36 20.97
CA ILE A 317 5.89 -0.65 20.66
C ILE A 317 6.28 -2.08 21.06
N ARG A 318 5.60 -2.64 22.07
CA ARG A 318 5.76 -4.03 22.49
C ARG A 318 5.30 -4.98 21.38
N GLU A 319 4.11 -4.74 20.84
CA GLU A 319 3.52 -5.54 19.77
C GLU A 319 4.33 -5.43 18.46
N PHE A 320 4.94 -4.27 18.19
CA PHE A 320 5.92 -4.11 17.10
C PHE A 320 7.09 -5.10 17.24
N PHE A 321 7.69 -5.20 18.44
CA PHE A 321 8.79 -6.14 18.69
C PHE A 321 8.35 -7.60 18.72
N GLU A 322 7.18 -7.91 19.28
CA GLU A 322 6.59 -9.26 19.25
C GLU A 322 6.31 -9.72 17.81
N GLN A 323 5.90 -8.81 16.91
CA GLN A 323 5.68 -9.10 15.49
C GLN A 323 7.00 -9.24 14.70
N LEU A 324 8.02 -8.43 15.01
CA LEU A 324 9.37 -8.56 14.44
C LEU A 324 10.01 -9.92 14.82
N ALA A 325 9.86 -10.32 16.08
CA ALA A 325 10.21 -11.67 16.56
C ALA A 325 9.32 -12.75 15.91
N GLY A 326 8.04 -12.46 15.64
CA GLY A 326 7.10 -13.37 14.98
C GLY A 326 7.29 -13.62 13.48
N LEU A 327 8.15 -12.85 12.77
CA LEU A 327 8.34 -13.02 11.31
C LEU A 327 8.80 -14.43 10.93
N ASN A 328 8.07 -15.06 10.00
CA ASN A 328 8.31 -16.41 9.47
C ASN A 328 9.42 -16.39 8.41
N TYR A 329 10.66 -16.23 8.88
CA TYR A 329 11.87 -16.26 8.07
C TYR A 329 13.05 -16.68 8.96
N PRO A 330 14.03 -17.48 8.47
CA PRO A 330 15.11 -17.99 9.30
C PRO A 330 15.91 -16.87 9.99
N LYS A 331 15.91 -16.82 11.33
CA LYS A 331 16.54 -15.76 12.12
C LYS A 331 18.06 -15.67 11.88
N SER A 332 18.69 -16.82 11.64
CA SER A 332 20.10 -16.97 11.22
C SER A 332 20.43 -16.35 9.84
N ARG A 333 19.42 -15.92 9.07
CA ARG A 333 19.55 -15.19 7.80
C ARG A 333 19.11 -13.71 7.93
N ILE A 334 18.77 -13.26 9.14
CA ILE A 334 18.38 -11.89 9.44
C ILE A 334 19.46 -11.21 10.29
N GLN A 335 19.88 -10.03 9.86
CA GLN A 335 20.57 -9.03 10.68
C GLN A 335 19.54 -8.00 11.14
N ILE A 336 19.61 -7.55 12.39
CA ILE A 336 18.76 -6.48 12.94
C ILE A 336 19.59 -5.22 13.17
N TYR A 337 19.06 -4.07 12.78
CA TYR A 337 19.53 -2.75 13.16
C TYR A 337 18.36 -1.98 13.79
N ILE A 338 18.53 -1.43 14.99
CA ILE A 338 17.53 -0.59 15.66
C ILE A 338 18.12 0.82 15.83
N HIS A 339 17.50 1.81 15.20
CA HIS A 339 17.64 3.20 15.58
C HIS A 339 16.56 3.55 16.60
N ASN A 340 16.96 3.97 17.79
CA ASN A 340 16.06 4.57 18.77
C ASN A 340 16.55 5.97 19.11
N SER A 341 15.75 6.99 18.77
CA SER A 341 15.98 8.37 19.24
C SER A 341 15.05 8.76 20.40
N VAL A 342 14.23 7.81 20.90
CA VAL A 342 13.17 8.02 21.91
C VAL A 342 13.49 7.30 23.22
N ALA A 343 13.86 8.05 24.26
CA ALA A 343 14.24 7.51 25.57
C ALA A 343 13.12 6.69 26.27
N LEU A 344 11.84 7.00 26.01
CA LEU A 344 10.69 6.23 26.51
C LEU A 344 10.78 4.74 26.11
N HIS A 345 11.35 4.45 24.94
CA HIS A 345 11.33 3.13 24.32
C HIS A 345 12.61 2.33 24.55
N THR A 346 13.61 2.89 25.27
CA THR A 346 14.88 2.20 25.55
C THR A 346 14.67 0.87 26.27
N ALA A 347 13.81 0.80 27.29
CA ALA A 347 13.54 -0.44 28.01
C ALA A 347 12.89 -1.54 27.14
N ALA A 348 12.08 -1.16 26.14
CA ALA A 348 11.49 -2.11 25.19
C ALA A 348 12.55 -2.63 24.20
N VAL A 349 13.46 -1.77 23.74
CA VAL A 349 14.61 -2.14 22.90
C VAL A 349 15.55 -3.08 23.65
N GLU A 350 15.95 -2.72 24.88
CA GLU A 350 16.83 -3.53 25.73
C GLU A 350 16.21 -4.91 26.01
N LYS A 351 14.91 -4.96 26.30
CA LYS A 351 14.18 -6.22 26.45
C LYS A 351 14.27 -7.09 25.19
N PHE A 352 13.87 -6.58 24.03
CA PHE A 352 13.93 -7.32 22.76
C PHE A 352 15.34 -7.84 22.44
N VAL A 353 16.38 -7.03 22.67
CA VAL A 353 17.78 -7.45 22.48
C VAL A 353 18.13 -8.60 23.42
N SER A 354 17.84 -8.47 24.73
CA SER A 354 18.16 -9.51 25.72
C SER A 354 17.39 -10.83 25.54
N GLU A 355 16.19 -10.78 24.95
CA GLU A 355 15.37 -11.97 24.68
C GLU A 355 15.76 -12.67 23.36
N HIS A 356 16.15 -11.91 22.32
CA HIS A 356 16.29 -12.45 20.96
C HIS A 356 17.66 -12.31 20.27
N GLU A 357 18.64 -11.57 20.81
CA GLU A 357 19.93 -11.32 20.11
C GLU A 357 20.63 -12.61 19.65
N ALA A 358 20.57 -13.68 20.44
CA ALA A 358 21.19 -14.96 20.14
C ALA A 358 20.51 -15.77 19.01
N GLU A 359 19.29 -15.40 18.58
CA GLU A 359 18.61 -16.04 17.44
C GLU A 359 19.04 -15.44 16.09
N TYR A 360 19.40 -14.16 16.08
CA TYR A 360 19.69 -13.39 14.88
C TYR A 360 21.14 -13.56 14.43
N MET A 361 21.39 -13.36 13.12
CA MET A 361 22.74 -13.37 12.56
C MET A 361 23.65 -12.31 13.20
N ARG A 362 23.05 -11.17 13.58
CA ARG A 362 23.64 -10.04 14.30
C ARG A 362 22.56 -9.05 14.71
N VAL A 363 22.72 -8.40 15.86
CA VAL A 363 21.93 -7.22 16.25
C VAL A 363 22.86 -6.00 16.37
N VAL A 364 22.33 -4.81 16.06
CA VAL A 364 23.01 -3.51 16.23
C VAL A 364 22.00 -2.51 16.76
N VAL A 365 22.37 -1.76 17.81
CA VAL A 365 21.51 -0.68 18.36
C VAL A 365 22.26 0.65 18.34
N THR A 366 21.56 1.69 17.89
CA THR A 366 21.93 3.09 18.09
C THR A 366 20.90 3.71 19.02
N ALA A 367 21.31 3.95 20.26
CA ALA A 367 20.48 4.46 21.35
C ALA A 367 20.43 6.01 21.39
N PRO A 368 19.44 6.61 22.08
CA PRO A 368 19.13 8.04 21.98
C PRO A 368 20.30 8.97 22.36
N GLU A 369 21.20 8.52 23.22
CA GLU A 369 22.35 9.27 23.74
C GLU A 369 23.34 9.62 22.62
N ARG A 370 23.35 8.86 21.51
CA ARG A 370 24.18 9.14 20.32
C ARG A 370 23.66 10.32 19.51
N ARG A 371 22.40 10.75 19.68
CA ARG A 371 21.78 11.91 19.01
C ARG A 371 21.95 11.92 17.48
N VAL A 372 21.91 10.74 16.89
CA VAL A 372 21.88 10.56 15.43
C VAL A 372 20.48 10.95 14.95
N SER A 373 20.41 11.66 13.83
CA SER A 373 19.11 11.98 13.22
C SER A 373 18.64 10.81 12.36
N GLU A 374 17.32 10.57 12.34
CA GLU A 374 16.63 9.61 11.46
C GLU A 374 17.28 9.52 10.07
N ARG A 375 17.47 10.66 9.41
CA ARG A 375 18.01 10.78 8.05
C ARG A 375 19.40 10.15 7.91
N VAL A 376 20.28 10.41 8.88
CA VAL A 376 21.63 9.83 8.95
C VAL A 376 21.56 8.35 9.30
N ALA A 377 20.65 7.95 10.20
CA ALA A 377 20.44 6.55 10.53
C ALA A 377 19.93 5.72 9.34
N ARG A 378 18.95 6.22 8.57
CA ARG A 378 18.45 5.56 7.35
C ARG A 378 19.58 5.39 6.33
N ASP A 379 20.34 6.44 6.03
CA ASP A 379 21.51 6.34 5.14
C ASP A 379 22.61 5.39 5.67
N TRP A 380 22.86 5.35 6.99
CA TRP A 380 23.78 4.37 7.58
C TRP A 380 23.31 2.91 7.39
N THR A 381 22.01 2.63 7.39
CA THR A 381 21.52 1.27 7.14
C THR A 381 21.67 0.84 5.68
N VAL A 382 21.59 1.79 4.74
CA VAL A 382 21.96 1.60 3.33
C VAL A 382 23.44 1.25 3.22
N GLU A 383 24.33 2.00 3.87
CA GLU A 383 25.76 1.69 3.91
C GLU A 383 26.07 0.35 4.59
N GLU A 384 25.36 0.01 5.67
CA GLU A 384 25.57 -1.22 6.45
C GLU A 384 25.16 -2.48 5.68
N CYS A 385 24.04 -2.46 4.93
CA CYS A 385 23.68 -3.57 4.05
C CYS A 385 24.71 -3.74 2.93
N ILE A 386 25.19 -2.64 2.30
CA ILE A 386 26.26 -2.69 1.30
C ILE A 386 27.54 -3.30 1.92
N ARG A 387 27.93 -2.84 3.12
CA ARG A 387 29.15 -3.29 3.82
C ARG A 387 29.09 -4.76 4.27
N THR A 388 27.90 -5.25 4.61
CA THR A 388 27.68 -6.66 5.01
C THR A 388 27.30 -7.56 3.84
N ASN A 389 27.25 -7.02 2.60
CA ASN A 389 26.79 -7.71 1.40
C ASN A 389 25.41 -8.37 1.58
N CYS A 390 24.49 -7.66 2.24
CA CYS A 390 23.14 -8.14 2.49
C CYS A 390 22.32 -8.16 1.19
N ASN A 391 21.48 -9.18 0.99
CA ASN A 391 20.72 -9.35 -0.23
C ASN A 391 19.50 -8.42 -0.30
N TYR A 392 18.92 -8.09 0.86
CA TYR A 392 17.77 -7.19 0.98
C TYR A 392 17.84 -6.32 2.24
N LEU A 393 17.52 -5.03 2.11
CA LEU A 393 17.33 -4.12 3.24
C LEU A 393 15.83 -3.87 3.42
N LEU A 394 15.25 -4.33 4.52
CA LEU A 394 13.88 -3.99 4.95
C LEU A 394 13.95 -2.83 5.95
N MET A 395 13.47 -1.66 5.58
CA MET A 395 13.22 -0.57 6.53
C MET A 395 11.81 -0.69 7.12
N LEU A 396 11.67 -0.51 8.43
CA LEU A 396 10.41 -0.48 9.18
C LEU A 396 10.42 0.68 10.18
N ASP A 397 9.41 1.54 10.13
CA ASP A 397 9.14 2.51 11.19
C ASP A 397 8.34 1.84 12.31
N SER A 398 8.58 2.27 13.55
CA SER A 398 7.91 1.78 14.77
C SER A 398 6.36 1.74 14.70
N ILE A 399 5.72 2.58 13.88
CA ILE A 399 4.25 2.58 13.70
C ILE A 399 3.71 1.41 12.86
N VAL A 400 4.59 0.59 12.27
CA VAL A 400 4.21 -0.51 11.38
C VAL A 400 3.90 -1.77 12.18
N GLN A 401 2.64 -2.16 12.21
CA GLN A 401 2.21 -3.42 12.83
C GLN A 401 2.12 -4.51 11.75
N VAL A 402 3.19 -5.31 11.60
CA VAL A 402 3.26 -6.46 10.70
C VAL A 402 2.50 -7.66 11.28
N THR A 403 1.19 -7.67 11.09
CA THR A 403 0.34 -8.77 11.60
C THR A 403 0.43 -10.07 10.79
N ASN A 404 1.06 -10.04 9.61
CA ASN A 404 1.26 -11.21 8.75
C ASN A 404 2.73 -11.66 8.79
N PRO A 405 3.05 -12.83 9.35
CA PRO A 405 4.44 -13.26 9.56
C PRO A 405 5.17 -13.60 8.26
N ASP A 406 4.46 -13.88 7.16
CA ASP A 406 5.03 -14.23 5.85
C ASP A 406 5.49 -13.00 5.04
N LEU A 407 5.59 -11.81 5.67
CA LEU A 407 5.97 -10.55 5.01
C LEU A 407 7.26 -10.69 4.17
N LEU A 408 8.33 -11.25 4.75
CA LEU A 408 9.63 -11.33 4.08
C LEU A 408 9.60 -12.29 2.89
N THR A 409 9.05 -13.49 3.04
CA THR A 409 8.95 -14.48 1.96
C THR A 409 8.03 -13.96 0.84
N GLY A 410 6.93 -13.31 1.21
CA GLY A 410 5.99 -12.66 0.28
C GLY A 410 6.64 -11.58 -0.57
N LEU A 411 7.28 -10.58 0.06
CA LEU A 411 7.88 -9.45 -0.66
C LEU A 411 9.14 -9.84 -1.46
N ILE A 412 10.02 -10.68 -0.91
CA ILE A 412 11.23 -11.15 -1.62
C ILE A 412 10.85 -11.90 -2.90
N LYS A 413 9.82 -12.77 -2.83
CA LYS A 413 9.30 -13.53 -3.98
C LYS A 413 8.89 -12.64 -5.16
N GLN A 414 8.43 -11.41 -4.90
CA GLN A 414 8.03 -10.47 -5.96
C GLN A 414 9.21 -9.85 -6.73
N ASN A 415 10.46 -10.00 -6.28
CA ASN A 415 11.66 -9.65 -7.05
C ASN A 415 11.64 -8.23 -7.68
N ARG A 416 11.27 -7.22 -6.89
CA ARG A 416 11.26 -5.81 -7.33
C ARG A 416 12.38 -5.03 -6.65
N SER A 417 12.90 -4.01 -7.33
CA SER A 417 14.01 -3.17 -6.84
C SER A 417 13.74 -2.54 -5.47
N ILE A 418 12.57 -1.94 -5.32
CA ILE A 418 12.00 -1.47 -4.04
C ILE A 418 10.54 -1.94 -4.00
N ILE A 419 10.11 -2.53 -2.89
CA ILE A 419 8.72 -2.98 -2.68
C ILE A 419 8.26 -2.75 -1.23
N ALA A 420 7.12 -2.10 -1.06
CA ALA A 420 6.43 -1.92 0.22
C ALA A 420 5.23 -2.88 0.35
N PRO A 421 4.95 -3.42 1.54
CA PRO A 421 3.61 -3.90 1.83
C PRO A 421 2.64 -2.72 1.85
N MET A 422 1.42 -2.88 1.35
CA MET A 422 0.40 -1.84 1.55
C MET A 422 -0.09 -1.85 3.00
N LEU A 423 0.16 -0.75 3.71
CA LEU A 423 -0.25 -0.54 5.09
C LEU A 423 -1.08 0.74 5.17
N LYS A 424 -2.18 0.71 5.93
CA LYS A 424 -3.04 1.88 6.17
C LYS A 424 -3.45 1.97 7.64
N ARG A 425 -3.80 3.18 8.09
CA ARG A 425 -4.43 3.36 9.42
C ARG A 425 -5.84 2.72 9.42
N PRO A 426 -6.20 1.87 10.41
CA PRO A 426 -7.51 1.23 10.46
C PRO A 426 -8.68 2.21 10.35
N GLY A 427 -9.67 1.91 9.51
CA GLY A 427 -10.84 2.78 9.29
C GLY A 427 -10.53 4.12 8.62
N LYS A 428 -9.34 4.31 8.04
CA LYS A 428 -8.93 5.52 7.31
C LYS A 428 -8.36 5.18 5.92
N LEU A 429 -8.14 6.21 5.12
CA LEU A 429 -7.51 6.13 3.79
C LEU A 429 -6.01 6.47 3.81
N TRP A 430 -5.47 6.96 4.92
CA TRP A 430 -4.04 7.25 5.07
C TRP A 430 -3.22 5.95 5.03
N SER A 431 -2.36 5.82 4.01
CA SER A 431 -1.51 4.67 3.75
C SER A 431 -0.06 5.07 3.45
N ASN A 432 0.83 4.09 3.51
CA ASN A 432 2.28 4.24 3.33
C ASN A 432 2.75 4.41 1.87
N PHE A 433 1.90 4.92 0.98
CA PHE A 433 2.22 5.18 -0.42
C PHE A 433 1.40 6.36 -0.97
N TRP A 434 1.92 7.05 -2.00
CA TRP A 434 1.15 8.03 -2.77
C TRP A 434 1.03 7.57 -4.22
N GLY A 435 -0.18 7.60 -4.78
CA GLY A 435 -0.43 7.18 -6.17
C GLY A 435 -0.04 8.21 -7.24
N ALA A 436 0.05 9.50 -6.88
CA ALA A 436 0.44 10.60 -7.78
C ALA A 436 1.24 11.68 -7.04
N LEU A 437 1.79 12.63 -7.80
CA LEU A 437 2.45 13.83 -7.27
C LEU A 437 1.80 15.09 -7.87
N ASN A 438 1.88 16.22 -7.16
CA ASN A 438 1.65 17.54 -7.73
C ASN A 438 2.91 18.04 -8.48
N PHE A 439 2.83 19.21 -9.12
CA PHE A 439 3.95 19.80 -9.86
C PHE A 439 5.18 20.11 -8.99
N ASP A 440 4.98 20.36 -7.69
CA ASP A 440 6.04 20.63 -6.71
C ASP A 440 6.68 19.34 -6.15
N GLY A 441 6.20 18.16 -6.54
CA GLY A 441 6.71 16.86 -6.10
C GLY A 441 6.17 16.35 -4.75
N PHE A 442 5.12 16.99 -4.22
CA PHE A 442 4.39 16.59 -3.01
C PHE A 442 3.15 15.73 -3.36
N TYR A 443 2.46 15.22 -2.33
CA TYR A 443 1.28 14.36 -2.45
C TYR A 443 0.22 14.88 -3.45
N ALA A 444 -0.20 14.00 -4.35
CA ALA A 444 -1.49 14.08 -5.02
C ALA A 444 -2.19 12.73 -4.98
N ARG A 445 -3.53 12.73 -4.90
CA ARG A 445 -4.34 11.52 -5.00
C ARG A 445 -4.52 11.14 -6.46
N SER A 446 -4.06 9.94 -6.85
CA SER A 446 -4.36 9.39 -8.18
C SER A 446 -5.82 8.96 -8.31
N GLU A 447 -6.26 8.79 -9.55
CA GLU A 447 -7.57 8.25 -9.94
C GLU A 447 -7.88 6.89 -9.29
N ASP A 448 -6.86 6.03 -9.18
CA ASP A 448 -6.92 4.64 -8.72
C ASP A 448 -6.54 4.45 -7.24
N TYR A 449 -6.11 5.50 -6.54
CA TYR A 449 -5.66 5.43 -5.15
C TYR A 449 -6.69 4.76 -4.22
N MET A 450 -7.96 5.12 -4.37
CA MET A 450 -9.07 4.57 -3.59
C MET A 450 -9.18 3.05 -3.78
N ASP A 451 -9.19 2.59 -5.03
CA ASP A 451 -9.33 1.17 -5.35
C ASP A 451 -8.18 0.32 -4.81
N ILE A 452 -6.96 0.88 -4.82
CA ILE A 452 -5.77 0.23 -4.29
C ILE A 452 -5.86 0.18 -2.76
N ALA A 453 -6.07 1.33 -2.11
CA ALA A 453 -6.14 1.46 -0.66
C ALA A 453 -7.30 0.69 -0.02
N GLU A 454 -8.41 0.51 -0.72
CA GLU A 454 -9.59 -0.25 -0.27
C GLU A 454 -9.55 -1.74 -0.63
N TYR A 455 -8.49 -2.21 -1.32
CA TYR A 455 -8.36 -3.58 -1.84
C TYR A 455 -9.36 -3.97 -2.96
N ASN A 456 -10.07 -3.00 -3.55
CA ASN A 456 -10.95 -3.20 -4.72
C ASN A 456 -10.15 -3.64 -5.96
N LYS A 457 -8.90 -3.15 -6.11
CA LYS A 457 -7.92 -3.58 -7.12
C LYS A 457 -6.70 -4.19 -6.43
N LEU A 458 -6.59 -5.52 -6.46
CA LEU A 458 -5.43 -6.25 -5.96
C LEU A 458 -4.31 -6.30 -7.01
N GLY A 459 -3.05 -6.06 -6.61
CA GLY A 459 -1.88 -6.14 -7.48
C GLY A 459 -0.58 -5.60 -6.90
N LEU A 460 0.40 -5.44 -7.79
CA LEU A 460 1.65 -4.71 -7.58
C LEU A 460 1.59 -3.41 -8.37
N TRP A 461 1.80 -2.28 -7.69
CA TRP A 461 1.61 -0.96 -8.28
C TRP A 461 2.91 -0.16 -8.19
N ASN A 462 3.53 0.16 -9.33
CA ASN A 462 4.63 1.12 -9.39
C ASN A 462 4.05 2.51 -9.06
N VAL A 463 4.56 3.12 -7.99
CA VAL A 463 4.02 4.34 -7.37
C VAL A 463 5.13 5.35 -7.11
N PRO A 464 4.85 6.66 -7.24
CA PRO A 464 5.88 7.69 -7.08
C PRO A 464 6.44 7.84 -5.66
N HIS A 465 5.74 7.39 -4.62
CA HIS A 465 6.16 7.55 -3.23
C HIS A 465 5.81 6.32 -2.38
N LEU A 466 6.74 5.92 -1.52
CA LEU A 466 6.58 4.93 -0.46
C LEU A 466 7.09 5.53 0.85
N SER A 467 6.58 5.04 1.98
CA SER A 467 7.07 5.41 3.32
C SER A 467 6.97 4.24 4.29
N ASN A 468 7.57 4.38 5.47
CA ASN A 468 7.37 3.57 6.69
C ASN A 468 7.71 2.07 6.64
N ALA A 469 7.48 1.34 5.55
CA ALA A 469 7.81 -0.06 5.38
C ALA A 469 8.22 -0.31 3.93
N LEU A 470 9.49 -0.63 3.67
CA LEU A 470 9.98 -0.87 2.32
C LEU A 470 11.18 -1.83 2.31
N LEU A 471 11.12 -2.80 1.40
CA LEU A 471 12.16 -3.79 1.12
C LEU A 471 12.91 -3.38 -0.15
N ILE A 472 14.23 -3.22 -0.06
CA ILE A 472 15.11 -2.81 -1.16
C ILE A 472 16.04 -3.97 -1.52
N GLN A 473 16.22 -4.26 -2.81
CA GLN A 473 17.24 -5.20 -3.29
C GLN A 473 18.65 -4.64 -3.07
N GLY A 474 19.52 -5.40 -2.41
CA GLY A 474 20.87 -4.98 -2.02
C GLY A 474 21.73 -4.48 -3.19
N HIS A 475 21.58 -5.07 -4.37
CA HIS A 475 22.31 -4.66 -5.58
C HIS A 475 21.87 -3.29 -6.15
N ARG A 476 20.70 -2.76 -5.74
CA ARG A 476 20.23 -1.40 -6.11
C ARG A 476 20.70 -0.33 -5.11
N LEU A 477 21.05 -0.70 -3.88
CA LEU A 477 21.50 0.23 -2.83
C LEU A 477 22.69 1.14 -3.21
N PRO A 478 23.71 0.72 -3.99
CA PRO A 478 24.79 1.61 -4.41
C PRO A 478 24.33 2.85 -5.18
N ALA A 479 23.20 2.78 -5.91
CA ALA A 479 22.60 3.92 -6.61
C ALA A 479 21.78 4.84 -5.69
N LEU A 480 21.46 4.37 -4.48
CA LEU A 480 20.62 5.02 -3.46
C LEU A 480 21.43 5.45 -2.22
N LYS A 481 22.77 5.37 -2.26
CA LYS A 481 23.63 5.79 -1.15
C LYS A 481 23.49 7.31 -0.91
N GLY A 482 23.12 7.69 0.32
CA GLY A 482 22.88 9.08 0.69
C GLY A 482 21.51 9.62 0.23
N ALA A 483 20.59 8.75 -0.22
CA ALA A 483 19.32 9.17 -0.79
C ALA A 483 18.39 9.86 0.24
N HIS A 484 18.46 9.50 1.53
CA HIS A 484 17.69 10.20 2.56
C HIS A 484 18.27 11.60 2.84
N SER A 485 19.59 11.78 2.73
CA SER A 485 20.29 13.06 2.88
C SER A 485 20.36 13.94 1.63
N ALA A 486 19.94 13.44 0.46
CA ALA A 486 20.07 14.14 -0.81
C ALA A 486 19.27 15.47 -0.91
N SER A 487 18.15 15.58 -0.19
CA SER A 487 17.32 16.79 -0.14
C SER A 487 16.92 17.12 1.30
N LEU A 488 17.48 18.21 1.83
CA LEU A 488 17.25 18.66 3.21
C LEU A 488 15.98 19.53 3.37
N THR A 489 15.29 19.87 2.28
CA THR A 489 14.07 20.70 2.28
C THR A 489 12.77 19.89 2.35
N VAL A 490 12.87 18.57 2.31
CA VAL A 490 11.76 17.60 2.46
C VAL A 490 12.17 16.54 3.47
N ASP A 491 11.25 15.72 3.96
CA ASP A 491 11.53 14.62 4.89
C ASP A 491 12.43 13.51 4.28
N PRO A 492 12.94 12.56 5.09
CA PRO A 492 13.84 11.51 4.62
C PRO A 492 13.23 10.57 3.56
N ASP A 493 11.93 10.30 3.61
CA ASP A 493 11.25 9.38 2.69
C ASP A 493 10.94 10.08 1.36
N MET A 494 10.50 11.34 1.38
CA MET A 494 10.40 12.18 0.19
C MET A 494 11.74 12.34 -0.52
N SER A 495 12.84 12.56 0.22
CA SER A 495 14.20 12.64 -0.34
C SER A 495 14.60 11.33 -1.01
N PHE A 496 14.41 10.20 -0.32
CA PHE A 496 14.70 8.88 -0.86
C PHE A 496 13.90 8.58 -2.13
N CYS A 497 12.59 8.82 -2.10
CA CYS A 497 11.71 8.62 -3.25
C CYS A 497 12.07 9.54 -4.43
N GLN A 498 12.48 10.79 -4.18
CA GLN A 498 12.99 11.69 -5.22
C GLN A 498 14.25 11.13 -5.91
N VAL A 499 15.20 10.58 -5.15
CA VAL A 499 16.42 9.97 -5.70
C VAL A 499 16.11 8.68 -6.46
N ALA A 500 15.28 7.79 -5.91
CA ALA A 500 14.87 6.54 -6.57
C ALA A 500 14.22 6.82 -7.94
N ARG A 501 13.30 7.79 -8.03
CA ARG A 501 12.70 8.24 -9.29
C ARG A 501 13.75 8.82 -10.25
N LYS A 502 14.68 9.67 -9.78
CA LYS A 502 15.77 10.21 -10.61
C LYS A 502 16.76 9.14 -11.11
N LYS A 503 16.85 8.00 -10.43
CA LYS A 503 17.69 6.85 -10.80
C LYS A 503 16.93 5.75 -11.56
N MET A 504 15.67 5.97 -11.92
CA MET A 504 14.80 4.98 -12.59
C MET A 504 14.77 3.63 -11.84
N VAL A 505 14.83 3.69 -10.51
CA VAL A 505 14.63 2.56 -9.60
C VAL A 505 13.16 2.56 -9.19
N PHE A 506 12.43 1.52 -9.58
CA PHE A 506 10.98 1.47 -9.40
C PHE A 506 10.60 1.09 -7.97
N MET A 507 9.50 1.70 -7.51
CA MET A 507 8.97 1.61 -6.17
C MET A 507 7.58 1.03 -6.23
N TYR A 508 7.44 -0.23 -5.81
CA TYR A 508 6.16 -0.94 -5.86
C TYR A 508 5.46 -0.94 -4.50
N VAL A 509 4.14 -0.81 -4.48
CA VAL A 509 3.33 -1.21 -3.33
C VAL A 509 2.56 -2.49 -3.65
N ASP A 510 2.57 -3.45 -2.71
CA ASP A 510 1.89 -4.74 -2.80
C ASP A 510 0.65 -4.78 -1.91
N ASN A 511 -0.53 -4.83 -2.52
CA ASN A 511 -1.81 -5.01 -1.83
C ASN A 511 -2.50 -6.35 -2.16
N GLN A 512 -1.78 -7.35 -2.67
CA GLN A 512 -2.35 -8.68 -2.97
C GLN A 512 -2.83 -9.44 -1.72
N VAL A 513 -2.24 -9.12 -0.56
CA VAL A 513 -2.52 -9.75 0.74
C VAL A 513 -2.58 -8.65 1.80
N TYR A 514 -3.36 -8.87 2.86
CA TYR A 514 -3.30 -8.02 4.05
C TYR A 514 -2.01 -8.34 4.84
N TRP A 515 -1.08 -7.39 4.85
CA TRP A 515 0.21 -7.53 5.56
C TRP A 515 0.15 -7.05 7.01
N GLY A 516 -0.69 -6.05 7.29
CA GLY A 516 -0.69 -5.31 8.53
C GLY A 516 -1.33 -3.94 8.40
N HIS A 517 -1.07 -3.07 9.37
CA HIS A 517 -1.62 -1.72 9.42
C HIS A 517 -0.62 -0.73 10.05
N LEU A 518 -0.99 0.55 10.04
CA LEU A 518 -0.25 1.61 10.72
C LEU A 518 -1.00 2.00 12.01
N VAL A 519 -0.33 2.03 13.15
CA VAL A 519 -0.88 2.73 14.33
C VAL A 519 -0.80 4.24 14.12
N ASN A 520 -1.70 4.96 14.79
CA ASN A 520 -1.65 6.41 14.87
C ASN A 520 -0.86 6.84 16.13
N ALA A 521 0.36 7.34 15.93
CA ALA A 521 1.15 7.97 16.98
C ALA A 521 0.85 9.48 17.16
N GLU A 522 0.01 10.07 16.30
CA GLU A 522 -0.44 11.46 16.46
C GLU A 522 -1.19 11.60 17.79
N SER A 523 -0.77 12.58 18.61
CA SER A 523 -1.29 12.79 19.98
C SER A 523 -1.19 11.58 20.92
N PHE A 524 -0.15 10.74 20.77
CA PHE A 524 0.18 9.74 21.79
C PHE A 524 0.65 10.44 23.08
N GLU A 525 -0.13 10.30 24.16
CA GLU A 525 0.24 10.77 25.49
C GLU A 525 1.34 9.89 26.10
N THR A 526 2.25 10.48 26.87
CA THR A 526 3.45 9.79 27.41
C THR A 526 3.70 10.12 28.89
N ASN A 527 2.66 10.52 29.61
CA ASN A 527 2.71 11.05 30.98
C ASN A 527 1.97 10.18 32.00
N HIS A 528 1.52 9.01 31.59
CA HIS A 528 0.89 7.97 32.42
C HIS A 528 1.87 6.80 32.60
N LEU A 529 1.63 5.91 33.56
CA LEU A 529 2.45 4.72 33.73
C LEU A 529 2.24 3.73 32.57
N ASN A 530 1.00 3.58 32.10
CA ASN A 530 0.57 2.63 31.06
C ASN A 530 -0.18 3.36 29.94
N ASN A 531 0.57 4.13 29.14
CA ASN A 531 0.04 5.09 28.18
C ASN A 531 -0.94 4.51 27.13
N GLU A 532 -0.78 3.24 26.74
CA GLU A 532 -1.73 2.60 25.82
C GLU A 532 -3.13 2.37 26.41
N LEU A 533 -3.34 2.38 27.74
CA LEU A 533 -4.70 2.34 28.33
C LEU A 533 -5.57 3.48 27.77
N PHE A 534 -4.97 4.63 27.48
CA PHE A 534 -5.66 5.83 27.00
C PHE A 534 -5.99 5.79 25.49
N ASN A 535 -5.46 4.82 24.73
CA ASN A 535 -5.44 4.83 23.25
C ASN A 535 -6.70 4.26 22.56
N ILE A 536 -7.79 4.01 23.28
CA ILE A 536 -9.02 3.39 22.76
C ILE A 536 -9.64 4.16 21.57
N PHE A 537 -9.41 5.47 21.47
CA PHE A 537 -9.92 6.31 20.38
C PHE A 537 -9.01 6.34 19.15
N GLN A 538 -7.69 6.46 19.35
CA GLN A 538 -6.68 6.61 18.30
C GLN A 538 -6.37 5.27 17.62
N ASN A 539 -6.30 4.19 18.41
CA ASN A 539 -5.82 2.88 18.01
C ASN A 539 -6.75 1.75 18.48
N PRO A 540 -8.06 1.79 18.17
CA PRO A 540 -9.05 0.86 18.72
C PRO A 540 -8.78 -0.61 18.38
N LEU A 541 -8.13 -0.91 17.25
CA LEU A 541 -7.79 -2.27 16.84
C LEU A 541 -6.76 -2.91 17.77
N ASP A 542 -5.71 -2.18 18.12
CA ASP A 542 -4.58 -2.70 18.89
C ASP A 542 -4.84 -2.58 20.39
N TRP A 543 -5.56 -1.52 20.80
CA TRP A 543 -6.16 -1.43 22.12
C TRP A 543 -7.06 -2.65 22.40
N LYS A 544 -7.92 -3.04 21.46
CA LYS A 544 -8.75 -4.25 21.56
C LYS A 544 -7.89 -5.52 21.69
N ARG A 545 -6.83 -5.65 20.88
CA ARG A 545 -5.93 -6.82 20.91
C ARG A 545 -5.18 -6.97 22.24
N ARG A 546 -4.71 -5.88 22.84
CA ARG A 546 -4.02 -5.91 24.15
C ARG A 546 -5.00 -6.10 25.31
N TYR A 547 -6.14 -5.41 25.30
CA TYR A 547 -6.94 -5.19 26.51
C TYR A 547 -8.29 -5.91 26.60
N ILE A 548 -8.86 -6.39 25.50
CA ILE A 548 -10.12 -7.16 25.53
C ILE A 548 -9.82 -8.66 25.73
N HIS A 549 -10.68 -9.35 26.47
CA HIS A 549 -10.52 -10.78 26.71
C HIS A 549 -10.65 -11.57 25.40
N LYS A 550 -9.74 -12.51 25.13
CA LYS A 550 -9.72 -13.32 23.89
C LYS A 550 -11.03 -14.05 23.57
N ASP A 551 -11.82 -14.36 24.60
CA ASP A 551 -13.11 -15.06 24.52
C ASP A 551 -14.33 -14.11 24.56
N TYR A 552 -14.13 -12.79 24.54
CA TYR A 552 -15.21 -11.77 24.56
C TYR A 552 -16.22 -11.99 23.43
N GLU A 553 -15.76 -12.13 22.17
CA GLU A 553 -16.63 -12.26 21.00
C GLU A 553 -17.57 -13.48 21.07
N LYS A 554 -17.15 -14.55 21.76
CA LYS A 554 -17.96 -15.76 21.96
C LYS A 554 -19.22 -15.50 22.79
N SER A 555 -19.27 -14.38 23.51
CA SER A 555 -20.45 -13.92 24.25
C SER A 555 -21.45 -13.13 23.37
N LEU A 556 -21.10 -12.89 22.10
CA LEU A 556 -21.92 -12.21 21.09
C LEU A 556 -22.28 -13.13 19.90
N GLU A 557 -21.81 -14.38 19.91
CA GLU A 557 -22.17 -15.38 18.91
C GLU A 557 -23.66 -15.77 19.01
N GLU A 558 -24.31 -16.04 17.86
CA GLU A 558 -25.74 -16.40 17.82
C GLU A 558 -25.98 -17.73 18.57
N GLY A 559 -26.80 -17.67 19.63
CA GLY A 559 -27.07 -18.82 20.50
C GLY A 559 -26.03 -19.05 21.61
N ALA A 560 -25.11 -18.10 21.85
CA ALA A 560 -24.18 -18.15 22.98
C ALA A 560 -24.91 -18.33 24.33
N VAL A 561 -24.54 -19.36 25.09
CA VAL A 561 -25.09 -19.63 26.43
C VAL A 561 -24.28 -18.87 27.47
N ILE A 562 -24.78 -17.70 27.86
CA ILE A 562 -24.15 -16.84 28.88
C ILE A 562 -24.29 -17.47 30.27
N GLU A 563 -23.22 -17.44 31.07
CA GLU A 563 -23.26 -17.90 32.45
C GLU A 563 -24.14 -16.97 33.32
N GLN A 564 -25.10 -17.56 34.03
CA GLN A 564 -25.99 -16.85 34.96
C GLN A 564 -25.80 -17.41 36.39
N PRO A 565 -24.73 -17.04 37.11
CA PRO A 565 -24.42 -17.59 38.44
C PRO A 565 -25.49 -17.32 39.50
N CYS A 566 -26.30 -16.27 39.34
CA CYS A 566 -27.48 -15.97 40.17
C CYS A 566 -28.61 -15.47 39.24
N GLN A 567 -29.88 -15.62 39.66
CA GLN A 567 -31.04 -15.11 38.93
C GLN A 567 -30.84 -13.65 38.48
N ASP A 568 -30.92 -13.41 37.17
CA ASP A 568 -30.73 -12.10 36.50
C ASP A 568 -29.36 -11.42 36.74
N VAL A 569 -28.36 -12.19 37.15
CA VAL A 569 -26.94 -11.81 37.23
C VAL A 569 -26.16 -12.58 36.17
N TYR A 570 -25.78 -11.92 35.09
CA TYR A 570 -25.05 -12.50 33.96
C TYR A 570 -23.54 -12.31 34.13
N TRP A 571 -22.72 -13.22 33.63
CA TRP A 571 -21.27 -13.23 33.86
C TRP A 571 -20.49 -13.51 32.57
N PHE A 572 -19.62 -12.57 32.18
CA PHE A 572 -18.95 -12.52 30.89
C PHE A 572 -17.43 -12.38 31.01
N PRO A 573 -16.63 -12.96 30.10
CA PRO A 573 -15.26 -12.50 29.85
C PRO A 573 -15.29 -11.13 29.17
N ILE A 574 -14.50 -10.13 29.62
CA ILE A 574 -14.49 -8.81 28.95
C ILE A 574 -13.11 -8.20 28.75
N VAL A 575 -12.20 -8.25 29.73
CA VAL A 575 -10.86 -7.64 29.63
C VAL A 575 -9.75 -8.66 29.87
N SER A 576 -8.56 -8.41 29.30
CA SER A 576 -7.40 -9.27 29.41
C SER A 576 -6.74 -9.17 30.80
N ASP A 577 -5.93 -10.18 31.15
CA ASP A 577 -5.11 -10.11 32.37
C ASP A 577 -4.19 -8.87 32.35
N THR A 578 -3.66 -8.53 31.18
CA THR A 578 -2.83 -7.33 30.93
C THR A 578 -3.58 -6.04 31.26
N PHE A 579 -4.84 -5.88 30.81
CA PHE A 579 -5.65 -4.71 31.16
C PHE A 579 -5.77 -4.59 32.68
N CYS A 580 -6.12 -5.69 33.34
CA CYS A 580 -6.32 -5.66 34.78
C CYS A 580 -5.04 -5.30 35.56
N ASP A 581 -3.87 -5.80 35.15
CA ASP A 581 -2.60 -5.48 35.82
C ASP A 581 -2.16 -4.02 35.57
N GLU A 582 -2.19 -3.57 34.31
CA GLU A 582 -1.81 -2.19 33.93
C GLU A 582 -2.78 -1.16 34.56
N PHE A 583 -4.09 -1.45 34.56
CA PHE A 583 -5.12 -0.59 35.15
C PHE A 583 -4.96 -0.47 36.68
N VAL A 584 -4.79 -1.59 37.41
CA VAL A 584 -4.53 -1.56 38.86
C VAL A 584 -3.23 -0.80 39.17
N ALA A 585 -2.18 -0.98 38.36
CA ALA A 585 -0.93 -0.25 38.52
C ALA A 585 -1.10 1.27 38.34
N GLU A 586 -1.91 1.74 37.38
CA GLU A 586 -2.18 3.16 37.18
C GLU A 586 -2.89 3.80 38.40
N PHE A 587 -3.86 3.09 38.98
CA PHE A 587 -4.61 3.58 40.14
C PHE A 587 -3.80 3.58 41.43
N GLU A 588 -2.95 2.57 41.68
CA GLU A 588 -2.01 2.61 42.82
C GLU A 588 -0.87 3.63 42.60
N ASN A 589 -0.46 3.91 41.36
CA ASN A 589 0.47 4.98 41.02
C ASN A 589 -0.12 6.38 41.30
N TYR A 590 -1.41 6.58 41.06
CA TYR A 590 -2.12 7.80 41.50
C TYR A 590 -2.26 7.87 43.03
N GLY A 591 -2.56 6.75 43.69
CA GLY A 591 -2.42 6.55 45.14
C GLY A 591 -3.38 7.33 46.07
N GLN A 592 -4.13 8.32 45.58
CA GLN A 592 -5.06 9.13 46.38
C GLN A 592 -6.43 8.46 46.56
N TRP A 593 -6.43 7.27 47.16
CA TRP A 593 -7.62 6.50 47.50
C TRP A 593 -8.54 7.25 48.49
N SER A 594 -9.85 6.99 48.42
CA SER A 594 -10.85 7.51 49.38
C SER A 594 -10.60 6.98 50.81
N GLY A 595 -11.11 7.71 51.80
CA GLY A 595 -11.11 7.30 53.20
C GLY A 595 -12.20 6.30 53.60
N GLY A 596 -13.06 5.84 52.68
CA GLY A 596 -14.17 4.92 52.97
C GLY A 596 -15.26 5.53 53.87
N THR A 597 -15.48 6.85 53.80
CA THR A 597 -16.45 7.57 54.65
C THR A 597 -17.48 8.32 53.81
N ASN A 598 -18.68 8.54 54.37
CA ASN A 598 -19.80 9.21 53.69
C ASN A 598 -19.52 10.64 53.18
N HIS A 599 -18.39 11.26 53.50
CA HIS A 599 -18.03 12.59 53.00
C HIS A 599 -16.69 12.53 52.27
N ASP A 600 -16.75 12.65 50.94
CA ASP A 600 -15.57 12.71 50.09
C ASP A 600 -15.52 14.03 49.31
N PRO A 601 -14.60 14.96 49.65
CA PRO A 601 -14.48 16.25 48.96
C PRO A 601 -13.99 16.14 47.50
N ARG A 602 -13.59 14.95 47.03
CA ARG A 602 -13.24 14.67 45.63
C ARG A 602 -14.49 14.55 44.74
N LEU A 603 -15.68 14.29 45.33
CA LEU A 603 -16.93 14.04 44.62
C LEU A 603 -17.80 15.30 44.47
N ALA A 604 -18.54 15.41 43.37
CA ALA A 604 -19.51 16.48 43.14
C ALA A 604 -20.67 16.40 44.15
N GLY A 605 -20.72 17.35 45.08
CA GLY A 605 -21.68 17.37 46.20
C GLY A 605 -21.15 16.77 47.51
N ALA A 606 -19.93 16.23 47.50
CA ALA A 606 -19.16 15.79 48.67
C ALA A 606 -19.83 14.80 49.65
N TYR A 607 -20.85 14.05 49.22
CA TYR A 607 -21.53 13.06 50.06
C TYR A 607 -21.80 11.76 49.32
N GLU A 608 -21.50 10.63 49.98
CA GLU A 608 -21.73 9.29 49.46
C GLU A 608 -22.60 8.46 50.41
N ASN A 609 -23.61 7.81 49.84
CA ASN A 609 -24.62 7.06 50.60
C ASN A 609 -24.11 5.72 51.14
N VAL A 610 -23.16 5.08 50.44
CA VAL A 610 -22.63 3.74 50.76
C VAL A 610 -21.14 3.72 50.41
N PRO A 611 -20.26 4.29 51.25
CA PRO A 611 -18.92 4.65 50.81
C PRO A 611 -17.99 3.45 50.61
N THR A 612 -17.08 3.60 49.65
CA THR A 612 -15.99 2.67 49.34
C THR A 612 -14.61 3.32 49.45
N VAL A 613 -13.55 2.52 49.60
CA VAL A 613 -12.16 2.96 49.42
C VAL A 613 -11.83 2.84 47.93
N ASP A 614 -11.82 3.98 47.25
CA ASP A 614 -11.90 4.02 45.78
C ASP A 614 -11.17 5.22 45.13
N ILE A 615 -11.09 5.15 43.80
CA ILE A 615 -10.70 6.25 42.91
C ILE A 615 -11.62 6.22 41.68
N HIS A 616 -12.18 7.38 41.32
CA HIS A 616 -13.03 7.55 40.14
C HIS A 616 -12.22 7.75 38.85
N MET A 617 -12.75 7.32 37.71
CA MET A 617 -12.06 7.40 36.40
C MET A 617 -11.66 8.83 36.03
N ASN A 618 -12.43 9.84 36.43
CA ASN A 618 -12.14 11.24 36.13
C ASN A 618 -10.98 11.81 36.94
N GLN A 619 -10.66 11.25 38.11
CA GLN A 619 -9.50 11.64 38.93
C GLN A 619 -8.15 11.30 38.27
N VAL A 620 -8.15 10.29 37.39
CA VAL A 620 -6.98 9.84 36.61
C VAL A 620 -7.12 10.12 35.10
N GLY A 621 -8.14 10.89 34.69
CA GLY A 621 -8.36 11.27 33.29
C GLY A 621 -8.88 10.17 32.36
N LEU A 622 -9.23 8.97 32.86
CA LEU A 622 -9.72 7.84 32.07
C LEU A 622 -11.23 7.85 31.78
N GLU A 623 -11.98 8.84 32.26
CA GLU A 623 -13.45 8.86 32.17
C GLU A 623 -13.99 8.68 30.75
N GLN A 624 -13.44 9.42 29.77
CA GLN A 624 -13.93 9.40 28.39
C GLN A 624 -13.59 8.08 27.70
N GLN A 625 -12.40 7.53 27.97
CA GLN A 625 -11.95 6.23 27.50
C GLN A 625 -12.79 5.11 28.10
N TRP A 626 -13.15 5.23 29.38
CA TRP A 626 -14.04 4.29 30.06
C TRP A 626 -15.47 4.33 29.52
N LEU A 627 -16.05 5.52 29.33
CA LEU A 627 -17.35 5.67 28.67
C LEU A 627 -17.34 5.07 27.25
N LYS A 628 -16.23 5.20 26.52
CA LYS A 628 -16.08 4.55 25.21
C LYS A 628 -15.97 3.02 25.32
N PHE A 629 -15.33 2.50 26.37
CA PHE A 629 -15.33 1.07 26.67
C PHE A 629 -16.75 0.56 26.99
N LEU A 630 -17.56 1.32 27.75
CA LEU A 630 -18.97 0.98 27.98
C LEU A 630 -19.77 0.93 26.68
N GLU A 631 -19.64 1.95 25.82
CA GLU A 631 -20.34 2.06 24.54
C GLU A 631 -19.98 0.95 23.54
N VAL A 632 -18.70 0.54 23.49
CA VAL A 632 -18.18 -0.41 22.49
C VAL A 632 -18.22 -1.86 22.96
N TYR A 633 -18.01 -2.13 24.25
CA TYR A 633 -17.83 -3.49 24.77
C TYR A 633 -18.88 -3.92 25.81
N VAL A 634 -19.41 -3.01 26.63
CA VAL A 634 -20.45 -3.37 27.62
C VAL A 634 -21.85 -3.36 26.99
N ARG A 635 -22.19 -2.34 26.19
CA ARG A 635 -23.51 -2.22 25.56
C ARG A 635 -23.90 -3.47 24.74
N PRO A 636 -23.04 -4.06 23.89
CA PRO A 636 -23.42 -5.27 23.13
C PRO A 636 -23.71 -6.50 24.03
N LEU A 637 -22.95 -6.67 25.12
CA LEU A 637 -23.20 -7.74 26.11
C LEU A 637 -24.48 -7.48 26.93
N GLN A 638 -24.80 -6.21 27.19
CA GLN A 638 -26.07 -5.82 27.82
C GLN A 638 -27.26 -6.11 26.90
N GLU A 639 -27.16 -5.70 25.63
CA GLU A 639 -28.23 -5.82 24.62
C GLU A 639 -28.55 -7.29 24.31
N SER A 640 -27.60 -8.21 24.47
CA SER A 640 -27.81 -9.65 24.25
C SER A 640 -28.55 -10.37 25.40
N VAL A 641 -28.47 -9.88 26.66
CA VAL A 641 -29.12 -10.54 27.81
C VAL A 641 -30.36 -9.80 28.34
N PHE A 642 -30.37 -8.46 28.36
CA PHE A 642 -31.55 -7.68 28.74
C PHE A 642 -32.36 -7.31 27.48
N THR A 643 -32.90 -8.34 26.83
CA THR A 643 -33.61 -8.21 25.55
C THR A 643 -34.75 -7.18 25.62
N GLY A 644 -34.68 -6.17 24.75
CA GLY A 644 -35.63 -5.05 24.72
C GLY A 644 -35.19 -3.79 25.47
N TYR A 645 -34.09 -3.83 26.23
CA TYR A 645 -33.45 -2.63 26.78
C TYR A 645 -32.35 -2.12 25.84
N PHE A 646 -32.46 -0.87 25.40
CA PHE A 646 -31.55 -0.23 24.46
C PHE A 646 -31.27 1.21 24.90
N HIS A 647 -30.00 1.56 25.11
CA HIS A 647 -29.56 2.94 25.35
C HIS A 647 -28.16 3.16 24.76
N ASN A 648 -28.02 4.15 23.87
CA ASN A 648 -26.80 4.35 23.10
C ASN A 648 -26.51 5.85 22.87
N PRO A 649 -25.38 6.40 23.36
CA PRO A 649 -24.41 5.75 24.25
C PRO A 649 -25.03 5.47 25.64
N PRO A 650 -24.58 4.41 26.35
CA PRO A 650 -24.91 4.22 27.76
C PRO A 650 -24.32 5.36 28.60
N GLN A 651 -25.00 5.76 29.66
CA GLN A 651 -24.57 6.85 30.54
C GLN A 651 -24.12 6.30 31.88
N ALA A 652 -22.92 6.65 32.34
CA ALA A 652 -22.44 6.28 33.67
C ALA A 652 -21.67 7.44 34.30
N ILE A 653 -22.16 7.94 35.44
CA ILE A 653 -21.51 9.04 36.19
C ILE A 653 -20.54 8.46 37.24
N MET A 654 -20.95 7.39 37.92
CA MET A 654 -20.15 6.71 38.93
C MET A 654 -19.38 5.56 38.27
N ASN A 655 -18.15 5.83 37.85
CA ASN A 655 -17.19 4.86 37.33
C ASN A 655 -15.94 4.88 38.23
N PHE A 656 -15.65 3.79 38.95
CA PHE A 656 -14.65 3.81 40.01
C PHE A 656 -14.07 2.42 40.29
N ILE A 657 -12.78 2.38 40.60
CA ILE A 657 -12.10 1.18 41.10
C ILE A 657 -12.24 1.15 42.63
N VAL A 658 -12.63 0.01 43.19
CA VAL A 658 -12.73 -0.22 44.64
C VAL A 658 -11.63 -1.17 45.10
N ARG A 659 -10.99 -0.83 46.22
CA ARG A 659 -9.96 -1.63 46.88
C ARG A 659 -10.44 -2.11 48.25
N TYR A 660 -10.51 -3.42 48.45
CA TYR A 660 -10.82 -4.03 49.74
C TYR A 660 -9.57 -4.64 50.38
N LYS A 661 -9.33 -4.33 51.66
CA LYS A 661 -8.26 -4.92 52.49
C LYS A 661 -8.75 -5.22 53.91
N PRO A 662 -8.22 -6.25 54.60
CA PRO A 662 -8.50 -6.54 56.01
C PRO A 662 -8.39 -5.34 56.96
N GLU A 663 -7.38 -4.50 56.74
CA GLU A 663 -6.95 -3.37 57.58
C GLU A 663 -7.49 -1.99 57.14
N GLU A 664 -8.09 -1.90 55.95
CA GLU A 664 -8.76 -0.69 55.46
C GLU A 664 -10.29 -0.92 55.51
N GLN A 665 -10.95 -1.03 54.35
CA GLN A 665 -12.34 -1.45 54.25
C GLN A 665 -12.41 -2.89 53.71
N PRO A 666 -12.72 -3.91 54.53
CA PRO A 666 -12.71 -5.30 54.07
C PRO A 666 -14.02 -5.79 53.46
N TYR A 667 -15.13 -5.06 53.60
CA TYR A 667 -16.48 -5.48 53.18
C TYR A 667 -17.36 -4.27 52.84
N LEU A 668 -18.47 -4.50 52.14
CA LEU A 668 -19.49 -3.48 51.84
C LEU A 668 -20.87 -3.94 52.31
N ARG A 669 -21.56 -3.08 53.06
CA ARG A 669 -22.87 -3.38 53.66
C ARG A 669 -23.96 -3.65 52.60
N PRO A 670 -25.05 -4.37 52.94
CA PRO A 670 -26.19 -4.54 52.04
C PRO A 670 -26.76 -3.22 51.51
N HIS A 671 -26.88 -3.08 50.19
CA HIS A 671 -27.33 -1.86 49.52
C HIS A 671 -27.99 -2.11 48.15
N HIS A 672 -28.46 -1.03 47.53
CA HIS A 672 -28.86 -0.93 46.12
C HIS A 672 -28.00 0.13 45.43
N ASP A 673 -27.81 -0.03 44.12
CA ASP A 673 -27.03 0.91 43.32
C ASP A 673 -27.91 2.04 42.77
N ALA A 674 -27.27 3.17 42.50
CA ALA A 674 -27.86 4.28 41.76
C ALA A 674 -27.73 4.04 40.24
N SER A 675 -28.24 2.91 39.75
CA SER A 675 -28.14 2.48 38.34
C SER A 675 -29.42 1.80 37.86
N THR A 676 -29.63 1.74 36.55
CA THR A 676 -30.53 0.74 35.97
C THR A 676 -29.86 -0.63 36.03
N TYR A 677 -28.61 -0.71 35.58
CA TYR A 677 -27.76 -1.90 35.75
C TYR A 677 -26.34 -1.52 36.18
N THR A 678 -25.74 -2.39 36.98
CA THR A 678 -24.37 -2.28 37.47
C THR A 678 -23.51 -3.35 36.80
N ILE A 679 -22.28 -2.97 36.49
CA ILE A 679 -21.22 -3.91 36.12
C ILE A 679 -20.14 -3.96 37.20
N ASN A 680 -19.57 -5.15 37.39
CA ASN A 680 -18.56 -5.42 38.39
C ASN A 680 -17.50 -6.34 37.78
N ILE A 681 -16.31 -5.79 37.48
CA ILE A 681 -15.20 -6.51 36.87
C ILE A 681 -14.17 -6.84 37.94
N ALA A 682 -13.78 -8.11 38.06
CA ALA A 682 -12.70 -8.49 38.95
C ALA A 682 -11.33 -8.26 38.30
N LEU A 683 -10.47 -7.49 38.98
CA LEU A 683 -9.16 -7.10 38.45
C LEU A 683 -8.02 -7.97 38.98
N ASN A 684 -8.24 -8.75 40.03
CA ASN A 684 -7.27 -9.72 40.54
C ASN A 684 -7.90 -11.03 41.03
N ARG A 685 -7.08 -12.02 41.41
CA ARG A 685 -7.46 -13.43 41.53
C ARG A 685 -7.67 -13.86 43.00
N PRO A 686 -8.83 -14.43 43.37
CA PRO A 686 -9.05 -15.01 44.69
C PRO A 686 -8.14 -16.24 44.89
N GLY A 687 -7.63 -16.43 46.11
CA GLY A 687 -6.70 -17.49 46.46
C GLY A 687 -5.26 -17.27 45.99
N ILE A 688 -4.96 -16.13 45.38
CA ILE A 688 -3.59 -15.71 44.99
C ILE A 688 -3.32 -14.30 45.52
N ASP A 689 -4.16 -13.33 45.15
CA ASP A 689 -3.96 -11.92 45.48
C ASP A 689 -4.78 -11.49 46.72
N PHE A 690 -5.85 -12.22 47.03
CA PHE A 690 -6.68 -12.04 48.23
C PHE A 690 -7.40 -13.33 48.65
N GLU A 691 -7.84 -13.40 49.91
CA GLU A 691 -8.72 -14.44 50.45
C GLU A 691 -10.11 -13.87 50.82
N GLY A 692 -11.11 -14.74 50.83
CA GLY A 692 -12.51 -14.37 51.07
C GLY A 692 -13.05 -13.52 49.92
N GLY A 693 -13.83 -12.50 50.25
CA GLY A 693 -14.41 -11.58 49.26
C GLY A 693 -15.59 -12.19 48.48
N GLY A 694 -15.91 -11.55 47.36
CA GLY A 694 -17.07 -11.86 46.51
C GLY A 694 -18.21 -10.85 46.60
N CYS A 695 -19.38 -11.23 46.09
CA CYS A 695 -20.65 -10.48 46.18
C CYS A 695 -21.79 -11.45 46.52
N ARG A 696 -22.76 -11.01 47.34
CA ARG A 696 -23.94 -11.82 47.71
C ARG A 696 -25.23 -11.05 47.46
N PHE A 697 -26.12 -11.61 46.64
CA PHE A 697 -27.44 -11.08 46.32
C PHE A 697 -28.44 -11.60 47.35
N VAL A 698 -28.78 -10.75 48.31
CA VAL A 698 -29.50 -11.11 49.54
C VAL A 698 -30.89 -11.67 49.23
N ARG A 699 -31.63 -11.09 48.28
CA ARG A 699 -32.97 -11.55 47.88
C ARG A 699 -33.00 -12.97 47.29
N TYR A 700 -31.88 -13.47 46.76
CA TYR A 700 -31.77 -14.81 46.17
C TYR A 700 -30.94 -15.78 47.02
N ASN A 701 -30.38 -15.32 48.14
CA ASN A 701 -29.37 -16.03 48.94
C ASN A 701 -28.22 -16.62 48.11
N CYS A 702 -27.85 -15.95 47.01
CA CYS A 702 -26.89 -16.43 46.03
C CYS A 702 -25.60 -15.59 46.07
N SER A 703 -24.43 -16.21 45.92
CA SER A 703 -23.13 -15.56 46.13
C SER A 703 -22.12 -15.92 45.03
N ILE A 704 -21.45 -14.90 44.49
CA ILE A 704 -20.27 -15.04 43.62
C ILE A 704 -19.03 -14.93 44.52
N THR A 705 -18.56 -16.05 45.05
CA THR A 705 -17.42 -16.12 45.98
C THR A 705 -16.06 -16.30 45.31
N SER A 706 -16.04 -16.73 44.04
CA SER A 706 -14.82 -17.04 43.28
C SER A 706 -14.79 -16.26 41.97
N PRO A 707 -14.72 -14.91 42.03
CA PRO A 707 -14.65 -14.09 40.82
C PRO A 707 -13.41 -14.40 39.98
N ARG A 708 -13.54 -14.30 38.65
CA ARG A 708 -12.49 -14.58 37.67
C ARG A 708 -11.88 -13.25 37.24
N LYS A 709 -10.54 -13.12 37.31
CA LYS A 709 -9.83 -11.94 36.80
C LYS A 709 -10.17 -11.72 35.31
N GLY A 710 -10.45 -10.47 34.93
CA GLY A 710 -10.86 -10.10 33.57
C GLY A 710 -12.33 -10.36 33.22
N TRP A 711 -13.11 -10.93 34.15
CA TRP A 711 -14.55 -11.19 33.94
C TRP A 711 -15.42 -10.16 34.65
N MET A 712 -16.51 -9.79 33.98
CA MET A 712 -17.54 -8.86 34.43
C MET A 712 -18.82 -9.60 34.75
N PHE A 713 -19.35 -9.45 35.97
CA PHE A 713 -20.75 -9.77 36.22
C PHE A 713 -21.61 -8.50 36.13
N MET A 714 -22.83 -8.66 35.62
CA MET A 714 -23.78 -7.60 35.31
C MET A 714 -25.14 -7.93 35.93
N HIS A 715 -25.76 -6.97 36.60
CA HIS A 715 -27.08 -7.12 37.23
C HIS A 715 -27.85 -5.80 37.26
N PRO A 716 -29.19 -5.81 37.36
CA PRO A 716 -29.96 -4.62 37.69
C PRO A 716 -29.48 -3.99 39.02
N GLY A 717 -29.41 -2.67 39.14
CA GLY A 717 -28.96 -2.01 40.38
C GLY A 717 -30.08 -1.83 41.42
N ARG A 718 -31.26 -1.44 40.94
CA ARG A 718 -32.42 -1.05 41.75
C ARG A 718 -33.39 -2.20 41.99
N LEU A 719 -34.18 -2.07 43.06
CA LEU A 719 -35.35 -2.88 43.44
C LEU A 719 -35.13 -4.39 43.72
N THR A 720 -34.47 -5.12 42.82
CA THR A 720 -34.42 -6.58 42.83
C THR A 720 -33.09 -7.16 43.31
N HIS A 721 -31.98 -6.44 43.16
CA HIS A 721 -30.64 -6.96 43.48
C HIS A 721 -30.02 -6.23 44.68
N PHE A 722 -30.74 -6.29 45.81
CA PHE A 722 -30.19 -5.85 47.10
C PHE A 722 -29.04 -6.79 47.48
N HIS A 723 -27.82 -6.26 47.57
CA HIS A 723 -26.61 -7.07 47.59
C HIS A 723 -25.54 -6.52 48.56
N GLU A 724 -24.62 -7.38 48.97
CA GLU A 724 -23.51 -7.04 49.89
C GLU A 724 -22.15 -7.48 49.33
N GLY A 725 -21.12 -6.66 49.59
CA GLY A 725 -19.73 -6.98 49.29
C GLY A 725 -19.16 -7.84 50.41
N LEU A 726 -18.95 -9.13 50.13
CA LEU A 726 -18.47 -10.10 51.10
C LEU A 726 -17.06 -9.76 51.60
N ARG A 727 -16.76 -10.15 52.85
CA ARG A 727 -15.54 -9.79 53.57
C ARG A 727 -14.29 -10.42 52.95
N THR A 728 -13.35 -9.58 52.52
CA THR A 728 -11.96 -9.94 52.22
C THR A 728 -11.23 -10.22 53.54
N THR A 729 -10.52 -11.34 53.64
CA THR A 729 -9.90 -11.83 54.89
C THR A 729 -8.38 -11.77 54.91
N ALA A 730 -7.73 -11.80 53.74
CA ALA A 730 -6.30 -11.58 53.57
C ALA A 730 -6.02 -10.97 52.19
N GLY A 731 -4.84 -10.38 51.99
CA GLY A 731 -4.42 -9.76 50.74
C GLY A 731 -5.21 -8.49 50.39
N THR A 732 -5.28 -8.15 49.10
CA THR A 732 -5.99 -6.96 48.61
C THR A 732 -6.84 -7.35 47.40
N ARG A 733 -8.13 -7.00 47.41
CA ARG A 733 -9.05 -7.26 46.28
C ARG A 733 -9.35 -5.97 45.53
N TYR A 734 -9.17 -5.98 44.21
CA TYR A 734 -9.54 -4.88 43.33
C TYR A 734 -10.72 -5.27 42.42
N ILE A 735 -11.71 -4.38 42.32
CA ILE A 735 -12.82 -4.50 41.36
C ILE A 735 -13.10 -3.16 40.69
N MET A 736 -13.46 -3.18 39.40
CA MET A 736 -13.94 -2.00 38.68
C MET A 736 -15.47 -2.01 38.67
N ILE A 737 -16.08 -0.90 39.11
CA ILE A 737 -17.53 -0.70 39.19
C ILE A 737 -17.97 0.35 38.16
N SER A 738 -19.14 0.16 37.57
CA SER A 738 -19.85 1.27 36.91
C SER A 738 -21.36 1.15 37.15
N PHE A 739 -21.94 2.26 37.60
CA PHE A 739 -23.39 2.43 37.72
C PHE A 739 -23.91 3.00 36.41
N VAL A 740 -24.52 2.13 35.59
CA VAL A 740 -24.94 2.46 34.22
C VAL A 740 -26.44 2.76 34.17
N ASP A 741 -26.76 3.81 33.43
CA ASP A 741 -28.07 4.41 33.24
C ASP A 741 -28.75 4.78 34.58
N PRO A 742 -28.16 5.73 35.34
CA PRO A 742 -28.60 6.17 36.67
C PRO A 742 -29.92 6.96 36.67
#